data_AF-A0A1B9ISW5-F1
#
_entry.id   AF-A0A1B9ISW5-F1
#
_cell.length_a   1.000
_cell.length_b   1.000
_cell.length_c   1.000
_cell.angle_alpha   90.00
_cell.angle_beta   90.00
_cell.angle_gamma   90.00
#
_symmetry.space_group_name_H-M   'P 1'
#
loop_
_entity.id
_entity.type
_entity.pdbx_description
1 polymer ?
#
loop_
_entity_poly.entity_id
_entity_poly.type
_entity_poly.pdbx_seq_one_letter_code
_entity_poly.pdbx_strand_id
1 'polypeptide(L)'
;MDGLNRSSTSKLPTAIPRSSLFSSIGGPSSSTPSSLRSSTIRLGKRAAGEAGLEDPSSSARQISSMNTRLSFLEHDNHSLQVKAKSSADKIEEQRVEIEQLKAERRALYDGEKKERQVGEEREKDFYDERKRYTTEISQLRTQNSTLSNSYESLKSEHNILLGKNSSFIQNANNEIHLLNSRIEELTKQREELKGWERRAKGLSIELEEERRRNEENKERGVIEKEDRRVDETLQKEVKRQSLSLATIYRENESLKSEVVELRQKKKESDSNERAMRDVERKLRDEIRTLQEQLERSRRDMDSLTQSYPSSSSPEKTSDETLRIRLSTLSTLHNQTTEELAKKDSQIRELHERLTNLAQSSRSSIAELTKRSEEAERELRWAKEGRAFAERREEVAKKEVERIRSSNSSFPMPGGVIPDQTAKVSELESLVELYRSELDKISRDSRETEQRIASGMGLVKSQDLDEARDRISRLEQDIQSLESTISELTSANTRLDGEVNDLMRRVASGEYNPSTERCLELKNNPANKIMAVRQQMLVDLKNENDELLEQIKQLDELVNQNHSATSKGEEGLNREGMVPRSSFDRLKKEKEDLERNHEKRLMRLKEIFTSKSKEFLEAVYSLLGWRIKFDESGSDIRLTSMYAPKGKSGLTLKFASQEGHFGTMQMTGMMARGLEESRHFWIVERQSVPGFLAQVTTEMFEKTTIGRAAGYVGLE
;
A
#
# COMPACT_ATOMS: atom_id res chain seq x y z
N MET A 1 -17.58 10.06 -19.19
CA MET A 1 -17.25 10.93 -20.35
C MET A 1 -16.47 10.10 -21.34
N ASP A 2 -17.24 9.33 -22.11
CA ASP A 2 -17.08 8.90 -23.51
C ASP A 2 -15.74 8.36 -24.01
N GLY A 3 -15.53 7.07 -23.77
CA GLY A 3 -14.65 6.21 -24.57
C GLY A 3 -15.45 5.49 -25.66
N LEU A 4 -15.47 6.03 -26.88
CA LEU A 4 -16.05 5.38 -28.05
C LEU A 4 -14.99 4.56 -28.79
N ASN A 5 -14.95 3.26 -28.43
CA ASN A 5 -15.28 2.16 -29.33
C ASN A 5 -14.92 2.36 -30.83
N ARG A 6 -13.78 1.80 -31.29
CA ARG A 6 -13.64 1.36 -32.70
C ARG A 6 -12.84 0.07 -32.81
N SER A 7 -13.61 -0.95 -33.15
CA SER A 7 -13.29 -2.25 -33.73
C SER A 7 -12.30 -2.19 -34.89
N SER A 8 -11.18 -2.89 -34.76
CA SER A 8 -10.34 -3.29 -35.87
C SER A 8 -10.93 -4.55 -36.53
N THR A 9 -11.57 -4.34 -37.67
CA THR A 9 -12.02 -5.39 -38.58
C THR A 9 -10.84 -5.88 -39.41
N SER A 10 -10.23 -7.03 -39.05
CA SER A 10 -9.31 -7.74 -39.93
C SER A 10 -10.12 -8.60 -40.91
N LYS A 11 -10.59 -7.98 -41.99
CA LYS A 11 -11.09 -8.70 -43.17
C LYS A 11 -9.90 -9.27 -43.95
N LEU A 12 -9.95 -10.58 -44.16
CA LEU A 12 -9.16 -11.40 -45.08
C LEU A 12 -8.94 -10.71 -46.44
N PRO A 13 -7.76 -10.86 -47.07
CA PRO A 13 -7.59 -10.63 -48.49
C PRO A 13 -7.39 -11.97 -49.22
N THR A 14 -8.45 -12.57 -49.76
CA THR A 14 -8.34 -13.62 -50.78
C THR A 14 -9.50 -13.55 -51.74
N ALA A 15 -9.27 -13.02 -52.95
CA ALA A 15 -9.83 -13.48 -54.23
C ALA A 15 -9.60 -12.42 -55.32
N ILE A 16 -8.63 -12.68 -56.22
CA ILE A 16 -8.63 -12.16 -57.59
C ILE A 16 -8.33 -13.35 -58.51
N PRO A 17 -9.03 -13.49 -59.65
CA PRO A 17 -9.13 -14.74 -60.38
C PRO A 17 -7.92 -14.95 -61.29
N ARG A 18 -7.43 -16.18 -61.35
CA ARG A 18 -6.51 -16.64 -62.40
C ARG A 18 -7.14 -17.82 -63.15
N SER A 19 -7.47 -17.53 -64.40
CA SER A 19 -7.26 -18.37 -65.59
C SER A 19 -7.24 -19.88 -65.36
N SER A 20 -8.36 -20.50 -65.71
CA SER A 20 -8.52 -21.92 -65.99
C SER A 20 -7.61 -22.37 -67.14
N LEU A 21 -6.74 -23.35 -66.86
CA LEU A 21 -6.02 -24.12 -67.86
C LEU A 21 -6.06 -25.62 -67.46
N PHE A 22 -6.56 -26.45 -68.39
CA PHE A 22 -6.49 -27.91 -68.49
C PHE A 22 -7.10 -28.74 -67.34
N SER A 23 -8.36 -29.20 -67.42
CA SER A 23 -8.93 -30.31 -68.23
C SER A 23 -8.51 -31.72 -67.78
N SER A 24 -9.41 -32.39 -67.07
CA SER A 24 -9.46 -33.85 -66.88
C SER A 24 -10.94 -34.27 -66.99
N ILE A 25 -11.31 -34.87 -68.12
CA ILE A 25 -12.58 -35.61 -68.30
C ILE A 25 -12.20 -36.99 -68.83
N GLY A 26 -12.70 -38.01 -68.13
CA GLY A 26 -12.54 -39.41 -68.51
C GLY A 26 -13.56 -39.88 -69.55
N GLY A 27 -13.23 -41.02 -70.14
CA GLY A 27 -14.19 -42.01 -70.66
C GLY A 27 -14.74 -41.76 -72.08
N PRO A 28 -14.34 -42.56 -73.08
CA PRO A 28 -14.82 -42.43 -74.45
C PRO A 28 -16.01 -43.34 -74.74
N SER A 29 -16.98 -42.84 -75.51
CA SER A 29 -17.90 -43.66 -76.30
C SER A 29 -18.20 -42.98 -77.64
N SER A 30 -17.89 -43.71 -78.72
CA SER A 30 -18.57 -43.75 -80.02
C SER A 30 -19.08 -42.45 -80.66
N SER A 31 -18.47 -42.06 -81.78
CA SER A 31 -19.07 -42.15 -83.14
C SER A 31 -18.47 -41.14 -84.16
N THR A 32 -17.68 -41.67 -85.12
CA THR A 32 -17.61 -41.29 -86.57
C THR A 32 -17.20 -39.85 -87.00
N PRO A 33 -16.86 -39.56 -88.28
CA PRO A 33 -16.32 -40.37 -89.39
C PRO A 33 -15.07 -39.72 -90.08
N SER A 34 -14.61 -40.34 -91.18
CA SER A 34 -13.60 -39.88 -92.17
C SER A 34 -12.14 -40.10 -91.76
N SER A 35 -11.20 -40.54 -92.60
CA SER A 35 -11.10 -40.57 -94.05
C SER A 35 -10.21 -41.75 -94.45
N LEU A 36 -10.78 -42.69 -95.20
CA LEU A 36 -10.07 -43.80 -95.83
C LEU A 36 -9.39 -43.28 -97.09
N ARG A 37 -8.05 -43.29 -97.12
CA ARG A 37 -7.29 -43.24 -98.37
C ARG A 37 -7.05 -44.66 -98.86
N SER A 38 -7.79 -44.96 -99.92
CA SER A 38 -7.59 -45.97 -100.96
C SER A 38 -6.12 -46.24 -101.29
N SER A 39 -5.73 -47.52 -101.25
CA SER A 39 -4.78 -48.09 -102.19
C SER A 39 -5.17 -49.55 -102.51
N THR A 40 -5.98 -49.64 -103.55
CA THR A 40 -6.18 -50.75 -104.48
C THR A 40 -5.12 -51.85 -104.49
N ILE A 41 -5.50 -53.09 -104.16
CA ILE A 41 -4.87 -54.29 -104.71
C ILE A 41 -5.96 -55.24 -105.20
N ARG A 42 -5.90 -55.50 -106.51
CA ARG A 42 -6.84 -56.25 -107.33
C ARG A 42 -6.84 -57.74 -106.94
N LEU A 43 -8.01 -58.28 -106.60
CA LEU A 43 -8.25 -59.74 -106.59
C LEU A 43 -8.26 -60.25 -108.04
N GLY A 44 -7.15 -60.86 -108.44
CA GLY A 44 -7.04 -61.62 -109.68
C GLY A 44 -7.70 -63.00 -109.51
N LYS A 45 -8.74 -63.25 -110.32
CA LYS A 45 -9.24 -64.58 -110.66
C LYS A 45 -8.07 -65.46 -111.10
N ARG A 46 -7.87 -66.62 -110.48
CA ARG A 46 -7.10 -67.73 -111.07
C ARG A 46 -8.02 -68.88 -111.39
N ALA A 47 -7.70 -69.46 -112.55
CA ALA A 47 -8.46 -70.43 -113.30
C ALA A 47 -8.61 -71.76 -112.58
N ALA A 48 -9.76 -72.40 -112.80
CA ALA A 48 -9.94 -73.82 -112.61
C ALA A 48 -9.58 -74.54 -113.91
N GLY A 49 -8.71 -75.54 -113.79
CA GLY A 49 -8.61 -76.75 -114.61
C GLY A 49 -8.28 -76.60 -116.10
N GLU A 50 -7.09 -77.05 -116.50
CA GLU A 50 -6.98 -78.16 -117.45
C GLU A 50 -5.59 -78.81 -117.37
N ALA A 51 -5.58 -80.13 -117.58
CA ALA A 51 -4.48 -81.06 -117.38
C ALA A 51 -3.35 -80.89 -118.40
N GLY A 52 -2.11 -81.12 -117.97
CA GLY A 52 -0.97 -81.20 -118.86
C GLY A 52 0.33 -81.52 -118.13
N LEU A 53 0.66 -82.82 -118.11
CA LEU A 53 1.97 -83.47 -117.89
C LEU A 53 2.96 -82.85 -116.89
N GLU A 54 3.29 -83.68 -115.89
CA GLU A 54 4.33 -83.50 -114.90
C GLU A 54 5.73 -83.31 -115.51
N ASP A 55 6.45 -82.29 -115.02
CA ASP A 55 7.87 -82.09 -115.29
C ASP A 55 8.59 -81.94 -113.92
N PRO A 56 9.44 -82.90 -113.49
CA PRO A 56 9.96 -82.99 -112.11
C PRO A 56 10.86 -81.81 -111.69
N SER A 57 11.28 -80.97 -112.63
CA SER A 57 12.07 -79.76 -112.37
C SER A 57 11.22 -78.58 -111.86
N SER A 58 9.92 -78.54 -112.17
CA SER A 58 9.01 -77.45 -111.78
C SER A 58 8.55 -77.56 -110.33
N SER A 59 8.27 -78.79 -109.86
CA SER A 59 7.91 -79.10 -108.48
C SER A 59 9.07 -78.86 -107.52
N ALA A 60 10.31 -79.21 -107.90
CA ALA A 60 11.51 -78.93 -107.12
C ALA A 60 11.78 -77.42 -106.96
N ARG A 61 11.57 -76.61 -108.00
CA ARG A 61 11.68 -75.13 -107.91
C ARG A 61 10.56 -74.51 -107.07
N GLN A 62 9.34 -75.04 -107.13
CA GLN A 62 8.25 -74.60 -106.27
C GLN A 62 8.53 -74.94 -104.80
N ILE A 63 8.98 -76.16 -104.50
CA ILE A 63 9.37 -76.56 -103.13
C ILE A 63 10.55 -75.73 -102.63
N SER A 64 11.57 -75.49 -103.44
CA SER A 64 12.69 -74.61 -103.07
C SER A 64 12.23 -73.16 -102.83
N SER A 65 11.31 -72.64 -103.64
CA SER A 65 10.73 -71.30 -103.45
C SER A 65 9.81 -71.23 -102.22
N MET A 66 9.12 -72.31 -101.87
CA MET A 66 8.32 -72.38 -100.65
C MET A 66 9.23 -72.48 -99.42
N ASN A 67 10.33 -73.22 -99.49
CA ASN A 67 11.31 -73.34 -98.41
C ASN A 67 12.03 -72.02 -98.15
N THR A 68 12.45 -71.27 -99.18
CA THR A 68 13.03 -69.93 -98.97
C THR A 68 12.01 -68.95 -98.40
N ARG A 69 10.74 -69.04 -98.82
CA ARG A 69 9.65 -68.23 -98.25
C ARG A 69 9.33 -68.64 -96.81
N LEU A 70 9.38 -69.92 -96.47
CA LEU A 70 9.22 -70.41 -95.10
C LEU A 70 10.36 -69.92 -94.22
N SER A 71 11.62 -70.04 -94.64
CA SER A 71 12.76 -69.52 -93.88
C SER A 71 12.71 -67.99 -93.71
N PHE A 72 12.25 -67.25 -94.73
CA PHE A 72 12.03 -65.81 -94.62
C PHE A 72 10.91 -65.48 -93.62
N LEU A 73 9.79 -66.21 -93.68
CA LEU A 73 8.69 -66.05 -92.71
C LEU A 73 9.09 -66.46 -91.30
N GLU A 74 9.91 -67.49 -91.12
CA GLU A 74 10.46 -67.90 -89.83
C GLU A 74 11.41 -66.83 -89.27
N HIS A 75 12.28 -66.26 -90.11
CA HIS A 75 13.15 -65.16 -89.71
C HIS A 75 12.33 -63.90 -89.35
N ASP A 76 11.33 -63.55 -90.16
CA ASP A 76 10.43 -62.44 -89.88
C ASP A 76 9.63 -62.67 -88.59
N ASN A 77 9.11 -63.87 -88.37
CA ASN A 77 8.37 -64.23 -87.15
C ASN A 77 9.29 -64.17 -85.93
N HIS A 78 10.53 -64.66 -86.03
CA HIS A 78 11.53 -64.53 -84.99
C HIS A 78 11.88 -63.06 -84.71
N SER A 79 12.06 -62.25 -85.75
CA SER A 79 12.32 -60.81 -85.61
C SER A 79 11.15 -60.07 -84.95
N LEU A 80 9.92 -60.44 -85.29
CA LEU A 80 8.69 -59.91 -84.68
C LEU A 80 8.56 -60.37 -83.23
N GLN A 81 8.94 -61.62 -82.92
CA GLN A 81 8.93 -62.14 -81.57
C GLN A 81 9.97 -61.44 -80.67
N VAL A 82 11.16 -61.16 -81.19
CA VAL A 82 12.18 -60.36 -80.50
C VAL A 82 11.70 -58.92 -80.30
N LYS A 83 11.12 -58.30 -81.33
CA LYS A 83 10.52 -56.96 -81.22
C LYS A 83 9.39 -56.93 -80.19
N ALA A 84 8.50 -57.91 -80.21
CA ALA A 84 7.40 -58.04 -79.26
C ALA A 84 7.90 -58.21 -77.82
N LYS A 85 8.89 -59.07 -77.58
CA LYS A 85 9.55 -59.21 -76.28
C LYS A 85 10.19 -57.90 -75.83
N SER A 86 10.99 -57.26 -76.70
CA SER A 86 11.63 -55.98 -76.38
C SER A 86 10.62 -54.85 -76.10
N SER A 87 9.44 -54.87 -76.74
CA SER A 87 8.37 -53.92 -76.44
C SER A 87 7.64 -54.24 -75.13
N ALA A 88 7.49 -55.53 -74.79
CA ALA A 88 6.91 -55.96 -73.52
C ALA A 88 7.83 -55.58 -72.35
N ASP A 89 9.14 -55.81 -72.49
CA ASP A 89 10.15 -55.44 -71.48
C ASP A 89 10.15 -53.92 -71.25
N LYS A 90 10.07 -53.11 -72.32
CA LYS A 90 9.94 -51.64 -72.21
C LYS A 90 8.65 -51.19 -71.53
N ILE A 91 7.53 -51.87 -71.79
CA ILE A 91 6.25 -51.57 -71.12
C ILE A 91 6.36 -51.89 -69.63
N GLU A 92 7.02 -52.98 -69.27
CA GLU A 92 7.21 -53.36 -67.86
C GLU A 92 8.16 -52.41 -67.14
N GLU A 93 9.25 -52.00 -67.79
CA GLU A 93 10.16 -50.97 -67.26
C GLU A 93 9.43 -49.64 -67.02
N GLN A 94 8.61 -49.19 -68.00
CA GLN A 94 7.77 -48.01 -67.85
C GLN A 94 6.72 -48.15 -66.73
N ARG A 95 6.17 -49.35 -66.52
CA ARG A 95 5.22 -49.60 -65.42
C ARG A 95 5.90 -49.45 -64.07
N VAL A 96 7.08 -50.06 -63.89
CA VAL A 96 7.87 -49.94 -62.67
C VAL A 96 8.26 -48.49 -62.42
N GLU A 97 8.70 -47.76 -63.45
CA GLU A 97 9.04 -46.33 -63.34
C GLU A 97 7.81 -45.49 -62.95
N ILE A 98 6.64 -45.75 -63.55
CA ILE A 98 5.39 -45.07 -63.18
C ILE A 98 5.00 -45.38 -61.73
N GLU A 99 5.19 -46.61 -61.25
CA GLU A 99 4.91 -46.96 -59.86
C GLU A 99 5.88 -46.28 -58.88
N GLN A 100 7.16 -46.20 -59.23
CA GLN A 100 8.17 -45.45 -58.46
C GLN A 100 7.80 -43.96 -58.40
N LEU A 101 7.52 -43.31 -59.53
CA LEU A 101 7.12 -41.91 -59.58
C LEU A 101 5.80 -41.64 -58.83
N LYS A 102 4.86 -42.60 -58.83
CA LYS A 102 3.62 -42.51 -58.02
C LYS A 102 3.90 -42.67 -56.53
N ALA A 103 4.86 -43.50 -56.13
CA ALA A 103 5.27 -43.65 -54.74
C ALA A 103 5.99 -42.40 -54.24
N GLU A 104 6.92 -41.86 -55.04
CA GLU A 104 7.62 -40.60 -54.76
C GLU A 104 6.65 -39.43 -54.67
N ARG A 105 5.71 -39.30 -55.61
CA ARG A 105 4.67 -38.26 -55.56
C ARG A 105 3.82 -38.35 -54.29
N ARG A 106 3.46 -39.56 -53.85
CA ARG A 106 2.71 -39.76 -52.61
C ARG A 106 3.54 -39.37 -51.38
N ALA A 107 4.81 -39.79 -51.33
CA ALA A 107 5.72 -39.43 -50.25
C ALA A 107 5.94 -37.91 -50.15
N LEU A 108 6.09 -37.23 -51.30
CA LEU A 108 6.19 -35.77 -51.36
C LEU A 108 4.90 -35.08 -50.89
N TYR A 109 3.73 -35.55 -51.35
CA TYR A 109 2.45 -35.01 -50.91
C TYR A 109 2.20 -35.20 -49.41
N ASP A 110 2.50 -36.38 -48.88
CA ASP A 110 2.39 -36.66 -47.44
C ASP A 110 3.40 -35.85 -46.63
N GLY A 111 4.59 -35.61 -47.18
CA GLY A 111 5.62 -34.72 -46.62
C GLY A 111 5.13 -33.27 -46.54
N GLU A 112 4.65 -32.71 -47.65
CA GLU A 112 4.11 -31.35 -47.73
C GLU A 112 2.91 -31.18 -46.78
N LYS A 113 2.02 -32.18 -46.72
CA LYS A 113 0.87 -32.15 -45.80
C LYS A 113 1.29 -32.14 -44.33
N LYS A 114 2.28 -32.95 -43.95
CA LYS A 114 2.82 -32.96 -42.58
C LYS A 114 3.52 -31.65 -42.25
N GLU A 115 4.32 -31.11 -43.16
CA GLU A 115 4.98 -29.83 -42.97
C GLU A 115 3.97 -28.69 -42.80
N ARG A 116 2.89 -28.69 -43.60
CA ARG A 116 1.79 -27.73 -43.47
C ARG A 116 1.08 -27.85 -42.12
N GLN A 117 0.81 -29.07 -41.65
CA GLN A 117 0.19 -29.31 -40.34
C GLN A 117 1.09 -28.84 -39.19
N VAL A 118 2.37 -29.19 -39.23
CA VAL A 118 3.35 -28.73 -38.22
C VAL A 118 3.50 -27.20 -38.26
N GLY A 119 3.42 -26.59 -39.44
CA GLY A 119 3.37 -25.13 -39.60
C GLY A 119 2.15 -24.50 -38.94
N GLU A 120 0.95 -25.03 -39.22
CA GLU A 120 -0.32 -24.56 -38.63
C GLU A 120 -0.33 -24.72 -37.09
N GLU A 121 0.19 -25.83 -36.56
CA GLU A 121 0.32 -26.05 -35.11
C GLU A 121 1.29 -25.06 -34.46
N ARG A 122 2.48 -24.86 -35.05
CA ARG A 122 3.44 -23.85 -34.56
C ARG A 122 2.85 -22.45 -34.59
N GLU A 123 2.16 -22.06 -35.67
CA GLU A 123 1.51 -20.75 -35.75
C GLU A 123 0.44 -20.56 -34.67
N LYS A 124 -0.33 -21.62 -34.38
CA LYS A 124 -1.33 -21.61 -33.31
C LYS A 124 -0.68 -21.48 -31.93
N ASP A 125 0.39 -22.21 -31.66
CA ASP A 125 1.13 -22.12 -30.41
C ASP A 125 1.74 -20.72 -30.22
N PHE A 126 2.35 -20.16 -31.26
CA PHE A 126 2.85 -18.79 -31.26
C PHE A 126 1.74 -17.75 -31.03
N TYR A 127 0.56 -17.97 -31.60
CA TYR A 127 -0.60 -17.10 -31.37
C TYR A 127 -1.08 -17.16 -29.92
N ASP A 128 -1.17 -18.36 -29.35
CA ASP A 128 -1.61 -18.57 -27.97
C ASP A 128 -0.60 -18.00 -26.97
N GLU A 129 0.70 -18.18 -27.18
CA GLU A 129 1.76 -17.53 -26.38
C GLU A 129 1.68 -16.00 -26.48
N ARG A 130 1.56 -15.46 -27.70
CA ARG A 130 1.42 -14.01 -27.89
C ARG A 130 0.18 -13.47 -27.18
N LYS A 131 -0.93 -14.19 -27.21
CA LYS A 131 -2.15 -13.82 -26.50
C LYS A 131 -1.93 -13.83 -24.99
N ARG A 132 -1.26 -14.85 -24.43
CA ARG A 132 -0.90 -14.93 -23.00
C ARG A 132 -0.02 -13.76 -22.57
N TYR A 133 1.05 -13.47 -23.30
CA TYR A 133 1.92 -12.32 -22.99
C TYR A 133 1.18 -10.99 -23.14
N THR A 134 0.28 -10.85 -24.12
CA THR A 134 -0.53 -9.63 -24.28
C THR A 134 -1.47 -9.44 -23.09
N THR A 135 -2.10 -10.51 -22.60
CA THR A 135 -2.95 -10.46 -21.40
C THR A 135 -2.13 -10.14 -20.15
N GLU A 136 -0.96 -10.74 -19.99
CA GLU A 136 -0.05 -10.47 -18.86
C GLU A 136 0.44 -9.02 -18.86
N ILE A 137 0.87 -8.49 -20.01
CA ILE A 137 1.25 -7.08 -20.15
C ILE A 137 0.07 -6.16 -19.81
N SER A 138 -1.15 -6.51 -20.22
CA SER A 138 -2.33 -5.72 -19.88
C SER A 138 -2.62 -5.71 -18.38
N GLN A 139 -2.49 -6.87 -17.72
CA GLN A 139 -2.67 -7.01 -16.26
C GLN A 139 -1.57 -6.27 -15.49
N LEU A 140 -0.31 -6.36 -15.92
CA LEU A 140 0.78 -5.62 -15.29
C LEU A 140 0.60 -4.11 -15.45
N ARG A 141 0.10 -3.64 -16.60
CA ARG A 141 -0.22 -2.21 -16.80
C ARG A 141 -1.37 -1.74 -15.92
N THR A 142 -2.44 -2.52 -15.77
CA THR A 142 -3.53 -2.16 -14.86
C THR A 142 -3.08 -2.16 -13.42
N GLN A 143 -2.31 -3.17 -12.99
CA GLN A 143 -1.72 -3.22 -11.65
C GLN A 143 -0.83 -2.01 -11.37
N ASN A 144 0.06 -1.65 -12.31
CA ASN A 144 0.96 -0.51 -12.15
C ASN A 144 0.18 0.82 -12.08
N SER A 145 -0.89 0.96 -12.86
CA SER A 145 -1.81 2.11 -12.78
C SER A 145 -2.52 2.18 -11.42
N THR A 146 -3.04 1.05 -10.92
CA THR A 146 -3.69 1.00 -9.60
C THR A 146 -2.73 1.31 -8.47
N LEU A 147 -1.50 0.80 -8.54
CA LEU A 147 -0.45 1.09 -7.56
C LEU A 147 -0.06 2.56 -7.59
N SER A 148 0.11 3.15 -8.78
CA SER A 148 0.40 4.59 -8.94
C SER A 148 -0.71 5.44 -8.33
N ASN A 149 -1.98 5.13 -8.61
CA ASN A 149 -3.12 5.85 -8.04
C ASN A 149 -3.19 5.70 -6.50
N SER A 150 -2.91 4.50 -5.97
CA SER A 150 -2.86 4.27 -4.53
C SER A 150 -1.73 5.06 -3.85
N TYR A 151 -0.58 5.17 -4.52
CA TYR A 151 0.56 5.94 -4.04
C TYR A 151 0.24 7.44 -4.05
N GLU A 152 -0.40 7.95 -5.11
CA GLU A 152 -0.85 9.35 -5.17
C GLU A 152 -1.89 9.67 -4.09
N SER A 153 -2.86 8.77 -3.86
CA SER A 153 -3.84 8.90 -2.78
C SER A 153 -3.15 8.94 -1.42
N LEU A 154 -2.26 7.98 -1.13
CA LEU A 154 -1.54 7.91 0.14
C LEU A 154 -0.63 9.13 0.35
N LYS A 155 -0.01 9.65 -0.71
CA LYS A 155 0.77 10.88 -0.68
C LYS A 155 -0.12 12.09 -0.38
N SER A 156 -1.32 12.16 -0.94
CA SER A 156 -2.29 13.23 -0.65
C SER A 156 -2.75 13.19 0.82
N GLU A 157 -3.05 11.99 1.35
CA GLU A 157 -3.41 11.78 2.75
C GLU A 157 -2.27 12.17 3.69
N HIS A 158 -1.04 11.77 3.36
CA HIS A 158 0.15 12.15 4.12
C HIS A 158 0.32 13.67 4.17
N ASN A 159 0.14 14.36 3.04
CA ASN A 159 0.22 15.83 3.00
C ASN A 159 -0.89 16.50 3.83
N ILE A 160 -2.11 15.95 3.81
CA ILE A 160 -3.21 16.43 4.64
C ILE A 160 -2.91 16.22 6.13
N LEU A 161 -2.38 15.04 6.51
CA LEU A 161 -1.99 14.73 7.88
C LEU A 161 -0.84 15.63 8.37
N LEU A 162 0.15 15.89 7.52
CA LEU A 162 1.22 16.85 7.81
C LEU A 162 0.66 18.26 8.02
N GLY A 163 -0.29 18.70 7.18
CA GLY A 163 -0.98 19.97 7.35
C GLY A 163 -1.73 20.06 8.69
N LYS A 164 -2.49 19.03 9.03
CA LYS A 164 -3.21 18.92 10.32
C LYS A 164 -2.26 18.91 11.52
N ASN A 165 -1.14 18.18 11.42
CA ASN A 165 -0.15 18.12 12.49
C ASN A 165 0.53 19.48 12.68
N SER A 166 0.88 20.17 11.58
CA SER A 166 1.41 21.53 11.62
C SER A 166 0.45 22.50 12.29
N SER A 167 -0.84 22.48 11.93
CA SER A 167 -1.85 23.33 12.56
C SER A 167 -2.06 22.99 14.04
N PHE A 168 -2.00 21.70 14.39
CA PHE A 168 -2.12 21.26 15.78
C PHE A 168 -0.93 21.73 16.62
N ILE A 169 0.29 21.63 16.09
CA ILE A 169 1.50 22.14 16.74
C ILE A 169 1.41 23.66 16.94
N GLN A 170 0.94 24.41 15.93
CA GLN A 170 0.73 25.85 16.07
C GLN A 170 -0.30 26.18 17.16
N ASN A 171 -1.43 25.47 17.20
CA ASN A 171 -2.46 25.68 18.22
C ASN A 171 -1.95 25.35 19.63
N ALA A 172 -1.25 24.23 19.79
CA ALA A 172 -0.64 23.85 21.06
C ALA A 172 0.41 24.87 21.52
N ASN A 173 1.25 25.37 20.60
CA ASN A 173 2.22 26.42 20.92
C ASN A 173 1.54 27.72 21.35
N ASN A 174 0.45 28.12 20.68
CA ASN A 174 -0.33 29.29 21.06
C ASN A 174 -0.95 29.14 22.46
N GLU A 175 -1.46 27.96 22.78
CA GLU A 175 -2.01 27.65 24.11
C GLU A 175 -0.91 27.65 25.18
N ILE A 176 0.25 27.06 24.90
CA ILE A 176 1.42 27.11 25.78
C ILE A 176 1.86 28.57 26.02
N HIS A 177 1.90 29.41 24.97
CA HIS A 177 2.20 30.83 25.11
C HIS A 177 1.18 31.56 25.99
N LEU A 178 -0.12 31.27 25.83
CA LEU A 178 -1.17 31.86 26.64
C LEU A 178 -1.05 31.45 28.11
N LEU A 179 -0.83 30.15 28.37
CA LEU A 179 -0.63 29.62 29.72
C LEU A 179 0.64 30.18 30.36
N ASN A 180 1.73 30.31 29.61
CA ASN A 180 2.97 30.92 30.11
C ASN A 180 2.76 32.39 30.47
N SER A 181 2.07 33.17 29.63
CA SER A 181 1.70 34.55 29.94
C SER A 181 0.86 34.64 31.23
N ARG A 182 -0.10 33.72 31.41
CA ARG A 182 -0.91 33.67 32.62
C ARG A 182 -0.11 33.28 33.87
N ILE A 183 0.82 32.34 33.74
CA ILE A 183 1.75 31.98 34.82
C ILE A 183 2.60 33.20 35.19
N GLU A 184 3.12 33.92 34.20
CA GLU A 184 3.94 35.11 34.41
C GLU A 184 3.15 36.22 35.15
N GLU A 185 1.89 36.45 34.76
CA GLU A 185 0.99 37.37 35.45
C GLU A 185 0.73 36.94 36.90
N LEU A 186 0.45 35.66 37.15
CA LEU A 186 0.27 35.12 38.50
C LEU A 186 1.55 35.21 39.34
N THR A 187 2.73 35.05 38.73
CA THR A 187 4.01 35.22 39.43
C THR A 187 4.23 36.67 39.84
N LYS A 188 3.91 37.65 38.98
CA LYS A 188 3.96 39.08 39.31
C LYS A 188 3.01 39.42 40.46
N GLN A 189 1.76 38.96 40.40
CA GLN A 189 0.79 39.16 41.50
C GLN A 189 1.27 38.55 42.82
N ARG A 190 1.89 37.36 42.77
CA ARG A 190 2.47 36.73 43.97
C ARG A 190 3.65 37.54 44.53
N GLU A 191 4.49 38.09 43.68
CA GLU A 191 5.61 38.95 44.10
C GLU A 191 5.13 40.27 44.71
N GLU A 192 4.12 40.88 44.12
CA GLU A 192 3.46 42.07 44.67
C GLU A 192 2.88 41.77 46.06
N LEU A 193 2.12 40.68 46.21
CA LEU A 193 1.58 40.24 47.51
C LEU A 193 2.68 40.00 48.54
N LYS A 194 3.78 39.34 48.16
CA LYS A 194 4.96 39.21 49.05
C LYS A 194 5.57 40.56 49.38
N GLY A 195 5.55 41.52 48.46
CA GLY A 195 6.00 42.90 48.69
C GLY A 195 5.09 43.65 49.66
N TRP A 196 3.77 43.45 49.58
CA TRP A 196 2.80 43.96 50.56
C TRP A 196 2.99 43.32 51.94
N GLU A 197 3.20 42.01 52.00
CA GLU A 197 3.48 41.28 53.24
C GLU A 197 4.77 41.79 53.90
N ARG A 198 5.84 42.00 53.12
CA ARG A 198 7.09 42.60 53.62
C ARG A 198 6.87 44.01 54.17
N ARG A 199 6.09 44.84 53.49
CA ARG A 199 5.75 46.20 53.96
C ARG A 199 4.90 46.17 55.23
N ALA A 200 3.92 45.27 55.32
CA ALA A 200 3.10 45.09 56.51
C ALA A 200 3.93 44.61 57.70
N LYS A 201 4.87 43.68 57.49
CA LYS A 201 5.84 43.27 58.52
C LYS A 201 6.76 44.41 58.93
N GLY A 202 7.27 45.21 57.98
CA GLY A 202 8.08 46.40 58.26
C GLY A 202 7.33 47.42 59.11
N LEU A 203 6.09 47.76 58.73
CA LEU A 203 5.22 48.65 59.51
C LEU A 203 4.90 48.07 60.89
N SER A 204 4.67 46.75 61.00
CA SER A 204 4.46 46.10 62.30
C SER A 204 5.69 46.20 63.19
N ILE A 205 6.90 46.09 62.63
CA ILE A 205 8.16 46.25 63.38
C ILE A 205 8.34 47.70 63.79
N GLU A 206 8.11 48.67 62.89
CA GLU A 206 8.17 50.11 63.23
C GLU A 206 7.16 50.48 64.32
N LEU A 207 5.94 49.94 64.27
CA LEU A 207 4.90 50.17 65.27
C LEU A 207 5.27 49.53 66.62
N GLU A 208 5.91 48.37 66.61
CA GLU A 208 6.44 47.72 67.81
C GLU A 208 7.65 48.49 68.39
N GLU A 209 8.53 49.05 67.55
CA GLU A 209 9.64 49.91 67.98
C GLU A 209 9.14 51.26 68.53
N GLU A 210 8.10 51.84 67.95
CA GLU A 210 7.39 53.02 68.48
C GLU A 210 6.72 52.71 69.81
N ARG A 211 6.07 51.56 69.95
CA ARG A 211 5.54 51.08 71.22
C ARG A 211 6.66 50.93 72.24
N ARG A 212 7.76 50.29 71.88
CA ARG A 212 8.93 50.13 72.76
C ARG A 212 9.53 51.47 73.18
N ARG A 213 9.63 52.47 72.29
CA ARG A 213 10.04 53.84 72.65
C ARG A 213 9.04 54.54 73.57
N ASN A 214 7.74 54.30 73.39
CA ASN A 214 6.70 54.82 74.27
C ASN A 214 6.66 54.09 75.62
N GLU A 215 6.95 52.80 75.67
CA GLU A 215 7.18 52.01 76.88
C GLU A 215 8.44 52.51 77.60
N GLU A 216 9.57 52.72 76.92
CA GLU A 216 10.81 53.29 77.49
C GLU A 216 10.57 54.72 78.04
N ASN A 217 9.72 55.53 77.38
CA ASN A 217 9.28 56.85 77.86
C ASN A 217 8.29 56.78 79.04
N LYS A 218 7.44 55.75 79.11
CA LYS A 218 6.53 55.48 80.24
C LYS A 218 7.27 54.88 81.43
N GLU A 219 8.26 54.01 81.21
CA GLU A 219 9.11 53.44 82.26
C GLU A 219 9.91 54.53 82.97
N ARG A 220 10.44 55.54 82.25
CA ARG A 220 11.01 56.75 82.88
C ARG A 220 10.02 57.53 83.77
N GLY A 221 8.71 57.39 83.57
CA GLY A 221 7.66 58.01 84.39
C GLY A 221 6.97 57.07 85.40
N VAL A 222 7.20 55.76 85.32
CA VAL A 222 6.48 54.72 86.09
C VAL A 222 7.40 53.94 87.04
N ILE A 223 8.73 54.12 86.96
CA ILE A 223 9.72 53.50 87.88
C ILE A 223 9.50 53.81 89.38
N GLU A 224 8.62 54.75 89.76
CA GLU A 224 8.33 55.02 91.18
C GLU A 224 7.11 54.29 91.78
N LYS A 225 6.23 53.63 91.01
CA LYS A 225 5.05 52.96 91.61
C LYS A 225 4.58 51.72 90.83
N GLU A 226 4.56 50.59 91.55
CA GLU A 226 3.82 49.33 91.28
C GLU A 226 4.57 48.15 90.63
N ASP A 227 5.79 47.89 91.11
CA ASP A 227 6.59 46.68 90.91
C ASP A 227 6.03 45.40 91.60
N ARG A 228 4.70 45.27 91.76
CA ARG A 228 4.07 44.10 92.44
C ARG A 228 2.82 43.53 91.77
N ARG A 229 2.32 44.11 90.66
CA ARG A 229 1.17 43.58 89.89
C ARG A 229 1.51 43.10 88.48
N VAL A 230 2.72 43.39 87.99
CA VAL A 230 3.17 43.15 86.61
C VAL A 230 3.52 41.67 86.36
N ASP A 231 4.06 40.96 87.34
CA ASP A 231 4.50 39.56 87.15
C ASP A 231 3.34 38.57 86.92
N GLU A 232 2.16 38.80 87.50
CA GLU A 232 1.00 37.93 87.27
C GLU A 232 0.28 38.21 85.95
N THR A 233 0.25 39.47 85.49
CA THR A 233 -0.34 39.83 84.20
C THR A 233 0.57 39.43 83.05
N LEU A 234 1.89 39.57 83.19
CA LEU A 234 2.86 39.07 82.22
C LEU A 234 2.80 37.55 82.08
N GLN A 235 2.70 36.79 83.19
CA GLN A 235 2.57 35.34 83.11
C GLN A 235 1.26 34.88 82.46
N LYS A 236 0.15 35.58 82.70
CA LYS A 236 -1.14 35.29 82.05
C LYS A 236 -1.09 35.62 80.56
N GLU A 237 -0.46 36.73 80.18
CA GLU A 237 -0.34 37.16 78.79
C GLU A 237 0.64 36.30 78.00
N VAL A 238 1.77 35.89 78.59
CA VAL A 238 2.71 34.91 78.01
C VAL A 238 2.03 33.55 77.84
N LYS A 239 1.22 33.10 78.81
CA LYS A 239 0.42 31.87 78.65
C LYS A 239 -0.60 32.00 77.52
N ARG A 240 -1.30 33.14 77.42
CA ARG A 240 -2.26 33.43 76.34
C ARG A 240 -1.59 33.44 74.96
N GLN A 241 -0.43 34.10 74.86
CA GLN A 241 0.35 34.15 73.62
C GLN A 241 0.96 32.80 73.27
N SER A 242 1.39 32.00 74.26
CA SER A 242 1.86 30.62 74.04
C SER A 242 0.76 29.71 73.52
N LEU A 243 -0.47 29.87 74.02
CA LEU A 243 -1.66 29.15 73.54
C LEU A 243 -2.05 29.59 72.13
N SER A 244 -2.03 30.90 71.84
CA SER A 244 -2.28 31.44 70.51
C SER A 244 -1.24 30.99 69.48
N LEU A 245 0.04 30.97 69.86
CA LEU A 245 1.10 30.42 69.03
C LEU A 245 0.91 28.93 68.82
N ALA A 246 0.57 28.16 69.87
CA ALA A 246 0.29 26.73 69.73
C ALA A 246 -0.91 26.45 68.80
N THR A 247 -1.96 27.28 68.82
CA THR A 247 -3.07 27.18 67.86
C THR A 247 -2.62 27.53 66.44
N ILE A 248 -1.83 28.59 66.24
CA ILE A 248 -1.31 28.97 64.92
C ILE A 248 -0.33 27.92 64.37
N TYR A 249 0.46 27.27 65.23
CA TYR A 249 1.33 26.15 64.83
C TYR A 249 0.51 24.93 64.43
N ARG A 250 -0.55 24.59 65.17
CA ARG A 250 -1.47 23.50 64.79
C ARG A 250 -2.20 23.80 63.48
N GLU A 251 -2.65 25.03 63.27
CA GLU A 251 -3.27 25.46 62.01
C GLU A 251 -2.27 25.46 60.85
N ASN A 252 -1.02 25.87 61.07
CA ASN A 252 0.03 25.74 60.06
C ASN A 252 0.33 24.27 59.74
N GLU A 253 0.34 23.39 60.73
CA GLU A 253 0.54 21.96 60.52
C GLU A 253 -0.64 21.35 59.74
N SER A 254 -1.88 21.74 60.08
CA SER A 254 -3.07 21.29 59.33
C SER A 254 -3.06 21.82 57.90
N LEU A 255 -2.74 23.10 57.69
CA LEU A 255 -2.64 23.68 56.34
C LEU A 255 -1.51 23.04 55.52
N LYS A 256 -0.38 22.69 56.15
CA LYS A 256 0.68 21.92 55.46
C LYS A 256 0.18 20.54 55.05
N SER A 257 -0.53 19.83 55.93
CA SER A 257 -1.12 18.53 55.60
C SER A 257 -2.14 18.63 54.47
N GLU A 258 -3.01 19.65 54.49
CA GLU A 258 -3.98 19.92 53.43
C GLU A 258 -3.29 20.25 52.10
N VAL A 259 -2.21 21.03 52.11
CA VAL A 259 -1.41 21.31 50.90
C VAL A 259 -0.77 20.04 50.35
N VAL A 260 -0.30 19.13 51.21
CA VAL A 260 0.24 17.83 50.78
C VAL A 260 -0.87 16.98 50.16
N GLU A 261 -2.04 16.88 50.80
CA GLU A 261 -3.20 16.18 50.25
C GLU A 261 -3.67 16.76 48.92
N LEU A 262 -3.75 18.09 48.79
CA LEU A 262 -4.13 18.75 47.54
C LEU A 262 -3.11 18.51 46.42
N ARG A 263 -1.81 18.47 46.75
CA ARG A 263 -0.77 18.09 45.78
C ARG A 263 -0.90 16.63 45.35
N GLN A 264 -1.25 15.75 46.28
CA GLN A 264 -1.48 14.34 45.98
C GLN A 264 -2.73 14.15 45.10
N LYS A 265 -3.85 14.78 45.47
CA LYS A 265 -5.08 14.81 44.64
C LYS A 265 -4.83 15.40 43.25
N LYS A 266 -4.01 16.45 43.15
CA LYS A 266 -3.61 17.00 41.84
C LYS A 266 -2.81 15.97 41.03
N LYS A 267 -1.84 15.28 41.64
CA LYS A 267 -1.07 14.22 40.98
C LYS A 267 -1.97 13.07 40.52
N GLU A 268 -2.94 12.67 41.33
CA GLU A 268 -3.94 11.65 41.00
C GLU A 268 -4.84 12.13 39.85
N SER A 269 -5.32 13.37 39.90
CA SER A 269 -6.09 14.00 38.82
C SER A 269 -5.30 14.04 37.50
N ASP A 270 -4.04 14.47 37.54
CA ASP A 270 -3.15 14.50 36.36
C ASP A 270 -2.90 13.08 35.81
N SER A 271 -2.84 12.07 36.69
CA SER A 271 -2.69 10.66 36.28
C SER A 271 -3.97 10.12 35.62
N ASN A 272 -5.14 10.45 36.16
CA ASN A 272 -6.44 10.11 35.58
C ASN A 272 -6.65 10.81 34.24
N GLU A 273 -6.23 12.07 34.11
CA GLU A 273 -6.35 12.81 32.86
C GLU A 273 -5.45 12.22 31.75
N ARG A 274 -4.26 11.72 32.11
CA ARG A 274 -3.41 10.95 31.17
C ARG A 274 -4.05 9.63 30.77
N ALA A 275 -4.58 8.87 31.73
CA ALA A 275 -5.29 7.63 31.45
C ALA A 275 -6.51 7.87 30.55
N MET A 276 -7.25 8.97 30.76
CA MET A 276 -8.39 9.35 29.93
C MET A 276 -7.95 9.70 28.49
N ARG A 277 -6.87 10.46 28.32
CA ARG A 277 -6.30 10.75 26.99
C ARG A 277 -5.82 9.50 26.26
N ASP A 278 -5.30 8.52 26.98
CA ASP A 278 -4.85 7.26 26.39
C ASP A 278 -6.02 6.35 25.99
N VAL A 279 -7.10 6.33 26.78
CA VAL A 279 -8.36 5.68 26.38
C VAL A 279 -8.98 6.38 25.17
N GLU A 280 -8.97 7.72 25.13
CA GLU A 280 -9.45 8.48 23.98
C GLU A 280 -8.64 8.18 22.70
N ARG A 281 -7.31 8.06 22.82
CA ARG A 281 -6.46 7.64 21.70
C ARG A 281 -6.80 6.24 21.20
N LYS A 282 -6.93 5.27 22.11
CA LYS A 282 -7.32 3.89 21.77
C LYS A 282 -8.68 3.84 21.06
N LEU A 283 -9.67 4.60 21.54
CA LEU A 283 -10.98 4.70 20.90
C LEU A 283 -10.91 5.35 19.51
N ARG A 284 -10.08 6.38 19.32
CA ARG A 284 -9.86 7.00 18.00
C ARG A 284 -9.21 6.03 17.02
N ASP A 285 -8.25 5.23 17.48
CA ASP A 285 -7.61 4.21 16.66
C ASP A 285 -8.60 3.08 16.30
N GLU A 286 -9.42 2.62 17.24
CA GLU A 286 -10.50 1.66 16.95
C GLU A 286 -11.50 2.22 15.93
N ILE A 287 -11.97 3.47 16.10
CA ILE A 287 -12.86 4.13 15.13
C ILE A 287 -12.21 4.17 13.74
N ARG A 288 -10.92 4.51 13.65
CA ARG A 288 -10.19 4.53 12.38
C ARG A 288 -10.13 3.14 11.75
N THR A 289 -9.82 2.10 12.51
CA THR A 289 -9.79 0.73 11.98
C THR A 289 -11.16 0.26 11.51
N LEU A 290 -12.24 0.61 12.23
CA LEU A 290 -13.61 0.31 11.82
C LEU A 290 -14.02 1.07 10.56
N GLN A 291 -13.60 2.33 10.41
CA GLN A 291 -13.81 3.11 9.19
C GLN A 291 -13.07 2.49 8.00
N GLU A 292 -11.80 2.09 8.17
CA GLU A 292 -11.02 1.42 7.13
C GLU A 292 -11.66 0.08 6.73
N GLN A 293 -12.18 -0.69 7.69
CA GLN A 293 -12.93 -1.93 7.43
C GLN A 293 -14.24 -1.66 6.68
N LEU A 294 -15.00 -0.62 7.06
CA LEU A 294 -16.23 -0.23 6.38
C LEU A 294 -15.95 0.21 4.94
N GLU A 295 -14.90 1.00 4.72
CA GLU A 295 -14.53 1.43 3.37
C GLU A 295 -14.04 0.26 2.51
N ARG A 296 -13.30 -0.70 3.06
CA ARG A 296 -12.95 -1.94 2.35
C ARG A 296 -14.20 -2.71 1.96
N SER A 297 -15.13 -2.93 2.89
CA SER A 297 -16.41 -3.58 2.61
C SER A 297 -17.23 -2.84 1.54
N ARG A 298 -17.24 -1.49 1.56
CA ARG A 298 -17.88 -0.69 0.51
C ARG A 298 -17.20 -0.84 -0.85
N ARG A 299 -15.86 -0.80 -0.91
CA ARG A 299 -15.10 -1.04 -2.14
C ARG A 299 -15.33 -2.45 -2.69
N ASP A 300 -15.46 -3.44 -1.82
CA ASP A 300 -15.77 -4.82 -2.22
C ASP A 300 -17.20 -4.94 -2.77
N MET A 301 -18.17 -4.25 -2.17
CA MET A 301 -19.55 -4.13 -2.68
C MET A 301 -19.63 -3.38 -4.02
N ASP A 302 -18.87 -2.30 -4.17
CA ASP A 302 -18.78 -1.51 -5.41
C ASP A 302 -18.07 -2.30 -6.53
N SER A 303 -17.06 -3.10 -6.18
CA SER A 303 -16.40 -4.02 -7.12
C SER A 303 -17.34 -5.13 -7.58
N LEU A 304 -18.12 -5.71 -6.66
CA LEU A 304 -19.14 -6.69 -7.00
C LEU A 304 -20.22 -6.09 -7.91
N THR A 305 -20.66 -4.85 -7.68
CA THR A 305 -21.69 -4.19 -8.48
C THR A 305 -21.17 -3.67 -9.84
N GLN A 306 -19.91 -3.26 -9.96
CA GLN A 306 -19.29 -2.90 -11.25
C GLN A 306 -18.97 -4.10 -12.14
N SER A 307 -18.93 -5.32 -11.59
CA SER A 307 -18.74 -6.55 -12.36
C SER A 307 -20.00 -7.02 -13.13
N TYR A 308 -21.10 -6.26 -13.06
CA TYR A 308 -22.32 -6.53 -13.83
C TYR A 308 -22.41 -5.66 -15.10
N PRO A 309 -21.99 -6.16 -16.28
CA PRO A 309 -22.35 -5.52 -17.53
C PRO A 309 -23.85 -5.74 -17.79
N SER A 310 -24.57 -4.63 -17.97
CA SER A 310 -25.95 -4.58 -18.44
C SER A 310 -26.07 -5.31 -19.78
N SER A 311 -26.54 -6.56 -19.78
CA SER A 311 -26.67 -7.35 -21.00
C SER A 311 -27.95 -7.00 -21.74
N SER A 312 -27.82 -6.20 -22.80
CA SER A 312 -28.79 -6.17 -23.89
C SER A 312 -28.54 -7.33 -24.85
N SER A 313 -29.49 -8.28 -24.82
CA SER A 313 -29.94 -9.20 -25.87
C SER A 313 -29.82 -10.70 -25.60
N PRO A 314 -30.90 -11.47 -25.89
CA PRO A 314 -31.07 -12.84 -25.44
C PRO A 314 -30.67 -13.86 -26.53
N GLU A 315 -30.22 -15.05 -26.12
CA GLU A 315 -30.64 -16.32 -26.75
C GLU A 315 -30.15 -17.56 -25.97
N LYS A 316 -31.12 -18.26 -25.37
CA LYS A 316 -31.23 -19.72 -25.15
C LYS A 316 -30.19 -20.47 -24.31
N THR A 317 -29.16 -19.82 -23.78
CA THR A 317 -28.30 -20.35 -22.68
C THR A 317 -28.47 -19.57 -21.37
N SER A 318 -29.36 -18.58 -21.36
CA SER A 318 -29.57 -17.63 -20.28
C SER A 318 -30.41 -18.18 -19.14
N ASP A 319 -31.39 -19.06 -19.35
CA ASP A 319 -32.33 -19.41 -18.26
C ASP A 319 -31.69 -20.25 -17.15
N GLU A 320 -30.86 -21.24 -17.50
CA GLU A 320 -30.18 -22.05 -16.49
C GLU A 320 -29.08 -21.25 -15.79
N THR A 321 -28.34 -20.44 -16.54
CA THR A 321 -27.31 -19.56 -15.97
C THR A 321 -27.93 -18.44 -15.12
N LEU A 322 -29.10 -17.93 -15.47
CA LEU A 322 -29.86 -16.97 -14.67
C LEU A 322 -30.50 -17.62 -13.45
N ARG A 323 -31.02 -18.85 -13.53
CA ARG A 323 -31.53 -19.60 -12.37
C ARG A 323 -30.43 -19.92 -11.38
N ILE A 324 -29.28 -20.40 -11.87
CA ILE A 324 -28.10 -20.63 -11.03
C ILE A 324 -27.66 -19.30 -10.40
N ARG A 325 -27.56 -18.21 -11.17
CA ARG A 325 -27.21 -16.88 -10.64
C ARG A 325 -28.21 -16.36 -9.60
N LEU A 326 -29.50 -16.53 -9.84
CA LEU A 326 -30.56 -16.09 -8.93
C LEU A 326 -30.56 -16.94 -7.66
N SER A 327 -30.28 -18.24 -7.76
CA SER A 327 -30.07 -19.11 -6.60
C SER A 327 -28.84 -18.70 -5.80
N THR A 328 -27.70 -18.41 -6.46
CA THR A 328 -26.47 -17.96 -5.77
C THR A 328 -26.64 -16.59 -5.13
N LEU A 329 -27.35 -15.68 -5.79
CA LEU A 329 -27.67 -14.37 -5.23
C LEU A 329 -28.64 -14.49 -4.06
N SER A 330 -29.63 -15.38 -4.14
CA SER A 330 -30.54 -15.64 -3.03
C SER A 330 -29.82 -16.28 -1.85
N THR A 331 -28.88 -17.21 -2.07
CA THR A 331 -28.08 -17.80 -0.99
C THR A 331 -27.15 -16.77 -0.35
N LEU A 332 -26.50 -15.93 -1.16
CA LEU A 332 -25.64 -14.85 -0.64
C LEU A 332 -26.46 -13.80 0.11
N HIS A 333 -27.66 -13.45 -0.38
CA HIS A 333 -28.56 -12.54 0.32
C HIS A 333 -29.04 -13.12 1.66
N ASN A 334 -29.37 -14.41 1.69
CA ASN A 334 -29.75 -15.08 2.95
C ASN A 334 -28.57 -15.13 3.93
N GLN A 335 -27.36 -15.41 3.45
CA GLN A 335 -26.15 -15.38 4.28
C GLN A 335 -25.86 -13.98 4.83
N THR A 336 -25.94 -12.93 4.00
CA THR A 336 -25.69 -11.55 4.47
C THR A 336 -26.77 -11.06 5.42
N THR A 337 -28.02 -11.45 5.22
CA THR A 337 -29.12 -11.13 6.15
C THR A 337 -29.00 -11.87 7.47
N GLU A 338 -28.56 -13.13 7.47
CA GLU A 338 -28.24 -13.87 8.70
C GLU A 338 -27.03 -13.28 9.44
N GLU A 339 -25.99 -12.88 8.72
CA GLU A 339 -24.83 -12.21 9.30
C GLU A 339 -25.20 -10.84 9.89
N LEU A 340 -26.03 -10.06 9.17
CA LEU A 340 -26.56 -8.79 9.68
C LEU A 340 -27.39 -9.01 10.94
N ALA A 341 -28.28 -10.01 10.95
CA ALA A 341 -29.10 -10.33 12.13
C ALA A 341 -28.25 -10.75 13.34
N LYS A 342 -27.14 -11.49 13.12
CA LYS A 342 -26.18 -11.85 14.17
C LYS A 342 -25.40 -10.63 14.67
N LYS A 343 -25.01 -9.71 13.79
CA LYS A 343 -24.34 -8.46 14.20
C LYS A 343 -25.30 -7.56 14.96
N ASP A 344 -26.56 -7.48 14.55
CA ASP A 344 -27.60 -6.72 15.25
C ASP A 344 -27.97 -7.31 16.61
N SER A 345 -27.89 -8.63 16.79
CA SER A 345 -28.05 -9.24 18.13
C SER A 345 -26.84 -8.95 19.02
N GLN A 346 -25.62 -9.03 18.50
CA GLN A 346 -24.40 -8.66 19.22
C GLN A 346 -24.40 -7.18 19.63
N ILE A 347 -24.81 -6.28 18.73
CA ILE A 347 -24.94 -4.85 19.03
C ILE A 347 -25.98 -4.62 20.12
N ARG A 348 -27.12 -5.34 20.09
CA ARG A 348 -28.13 -5.24 21.16
C ARG A 348 -27.62 -5.74 22.51
N GLU A 349 -26.91 -6.87 22.54
CA GLU A 349 -26.30 -7.41 23.76
C GLU A 349 -25.25 -6.44 24.33
N LEU A 350 -24.41 -5.86 23.48
CA LEU A 350 -23.43 -4.85 23.90
C LEU A 350 -24.11 -3.59 24.44
N HIS A 351 -25.20 -3.12 23.81
CA HIS A 351 -25.97 -2.00 24.32
C HIS A 351 -26.59 -2.33 25.68
N GLU A 352 -27.18 -3.52 25.85
CA GLU A 352 -27.77 -3.95 27.13
C GLU A 352 -26.70 -4.05 28.23
N ARG A 353 -25.51 -4.57 27.90
CA ARG A 353 -24.38 -4.61 28.84
C ARG A 353 -23.91 -3.21 29.22
N LEU A 354 -23.87 -2.28 28.27
CA LEU A 354 -23.48 -0.89 28.51
C LEU A 354 -24.54 -0.18 29.36
N THR A 355 -25.83 -0.40 29.13
CA THR A 355 -26.90 0.14 29.97
C THR A 355 -26.86 -0.44 31.38
N ASN A 356 -26.62 -1.74 31.53
CA ASN A 356 -26.49 -2.38 32.83
C ASN A 356 -25.27 -1.86 33.59
N LEU A 357 -24.12 -1.69 32.91
CA LEU A 357 -22.93 -1.12 33.51
C LEU A 357 -23.16 0.35 33.91
N ALA A 358 -23.80 1.15 33.06
CA ALA A 358 -24.15 2.53 33.38
C ALA A 358 -25.16 2.65 34.53
N GLN A 359 -26.09 1.71 34.64
CA GLN A 359 -27.04 1.67 35.76
C GLN A 359 -26.36 1.25 37.06
N SER A 360 -25.46 0.25 37.01
CA SER A 360 -24.67 -0.20 38.17
C SER A 360 -23.70 0.88 38.66
N SER A 361 -23.09 1.66 37.75
CA SER A 361 -22.23 2.78 38.12
C SER A 361 -23.05 3.92 38.73
N ARG A 362 -24.22 4.24 38.17
CA ARG A 362 -25.15 5.22 38.77
C ARG A 362 -25.62 4.81 40.17
N SER A 363 -25.97 3.53 40.39
CA SER A 363 -26.36 3.06 41.72
C SER A 363 -25.21 3.11 42.71
N SER A 364 -23.99 2.71 42.29
CA SER A 364 -22.80 2.81 43.12
C SER A 364 -22.47 4.26 43.48
N ILE A 365 -22.60 5.20 42.54
CA ILE A 365 -22.41 6.63 42.80
C ILE A 365 -23.46 7.13 43.80
N ALA A 366 -24.73 6.75 43.63
CA ALA A 366 -25.81 7.15 44.55
C ALA A 366 -25.62 6.62 45.98
N GLU A 367 -25.10 5.39 46.13
CA GLU A 367 -24.74 4.84 47.43
C GLU A 367 -23.56 5.58 48.07
N LEU A 368 -22.53 5.90 47.29
CA LEU A 368 -21.37 6.64 47.78
C LEU A 368 -21.74 8.07 48.18
N THR A 369 -22.61 8.74 47.43
CA THR A 369 -23.12 10.07 47.80
C THR A 369 -23.93 10.01 49.10
N LYS A 370 -24.79 8.99 49.26
CA LYS A 370 -25.56 8.81 50.50
C LYS A 370 -24.65 8.55 51.71
N ARG A 371 -23.63 7.71 51.57
CA ARG A 371 -22.62 7.47 52.62
C ARG A 371 -21.83 8.74 52.95
N SER A 372 -21.50 9.55 51.95
CA SER A 372 -20.84 10.85 52.15
C SER A 372 -21.73 11.81 52.94
N GLU A 373 -23.01 11.91 52.60
CA GLU A 373 -23.99 12.74 53.32
C GLU A 373 -24.23 12.27 54.76
N GLU A 374 -24.22 10.96 55.00
CA GLU A 374 -24.30 10.36 56.35
C GLU A 374 -23.05 10.71 57.18
N ALA A 375 -21.86 10.53 56.63
CA ALA A 375 -20.60 10.90 57.28
C ALA A 375 -20.50 12.42 57.56
N GLU A 376 -20.98 13.26 56.65
CA GLU A 376 -21.04 14.71 56.87
C GLU A 376 -22.01 15.08 57.99
N ARG A 377 -23.16 14.40 58.11
CA ARG A 377 -24.12 14.59 59.21
C ARG A 377 -23.51 14.18 60.55
N GLU A 378 -22.85 13.02 60.61
CA GLU A 378 -22.15 12.55 61.80
C GLU A 378 -21.03 13.52 62.24
N LEU A 379 -20.25 14.04 61.29
CA LEU A 379 -19.21 15.03 61.58
C LEU A 379 -19.80 16.33 62.14
N ARG A 380 -20.94 16.80 61.61
CA ARG A 380 -21.64 17.98 62.14
C ARG A 380 -22.11 17.74 63.58
N TRP A 381 -22.72 16.59 63.86
CA TRP A 381 -23.14 16.24 65.21
C TRP A 381 -21.97 16.12 66.19
N ALA A 382 -20.84 15.54 65.78
CA ALA A 382 -19.65 15.48 66.60
C ALA A 382 -19.09 16.88 66.92
N LYS A 383 -19.12 17.79 65.94
CA LYS A 383 -18.71 19.20 66.14
C LYS A 383 -19.63 19.95 67.09
N GLU A 384 -20.94 19.79 66.94
CA GLU A 384 -21.94 20.42 67.82
C GLU A 384 -21.86 19.86 69.25
N GLY A 385 -21.70 18.54 69.39
CA GLY A 385 -21.50 17.88 70.69
C GLY A 385 -20.23 18.35 71.40
N ARG A 386 -19.12 18.52 70.65
CA ARG A 386 -17.88 19.09 71.19
C ARG A 386 -18.04 20.54 71.63
N ALA A 387 -18.69 21.38 70.82
CA ALA A 387 -18.94 22.78 71.17
C ALA A 387 -19.81 22.92 72.42
N PHE A 388 -20.79 22.03 72.60
CA PHE A 388 -21.60 21.97 73.82
C PHE A 388 -20.79 21.55 75.04
N ALA A 389 -19.93 20.54 74.91
CA ALA A 389 -19.03 20.10 75.98
C ALA A 389 -18.02 21.18 76.38
N GLU A 390 -17.44 21.90 75.41
CA GLU A 390 -16.51 23.01 75.65
C GLU A 390 -17.19 24.16 76.42
N ARG A 391 -18.43 24.51 76.07
CA ARG A 391 -19.21 25.52 76.84
C ARG A 391 -19.48 25.08 78.28
N ARG A 392 -19.79 23.80 78.50
CA ARG A 392 -20.03 23.27 79.85
C ARG A 392 -18.76 23.28 80.70
N GLU A 393 -17.61 22.96 80.10
CA GLU A 393 -16.31 23.05 80.74
C GLU A 393 -15.96 24.51 81.12
N GLU A 394 -16.26 25.47 80.24
CA GLU A 394 -16.00 26.89 80.49
C GLU A 394 -16.84 27.43 81.66
N VAL A 395 -18.11 27.03 81.76
CA VAL A 395 -18.98 27.38 82.89
C VAL A 395 -18.47 26.76 84.20
N ALA A 396 -18.11 25.47 84.18
CA ALA A 396 -17.54 24.80 85.36
C ALA A 396 -16.22 25.45 85.83
N LYS A 397 -15.36 25.90 84.90
CA LYS A 397 -14.14 26.65 85.23
C LYS A 397 -14.44 27.98 85.91
N LYS A 398 -15.43 28.73 85.41
CA LYS A 398 -15.89 30.00 86.01
C LYS A 398 -16.47 29.80 87.41
N GLU A 399 -17.14 28.68 87.66
CA GLU A 399 -17.65 28.31 88.98
C GLU A 399 -16.51 28.00 89.98
N VAL A 400 -15.51 27.21 89.57
CA VAL A 400 -14.35 26.88 90.39
C VAL A 400 -13.54 28.14 90.74
N GLU A 401 -13.32 29.04 89.78
CA GLU A 401 -12.64 30.32 90.03
C GLU A 401 -13.39 31.20 91.03
N ARG A 402 -14.73 31.17 91.00
CA ARG A 402 -15.57 31.96 91.92
C ARG A 402 -15.65 31.35 93.32
N ILE A 403 -15.71 30.03 93.44
CA ILE A 403 -15.60 29.37 94.76
C ILE A 403 -14.23 29.68 95.38
N ARG A 404 -13.17 29.70 94.56
CA ARG A 404 -11.82 30.07 94.99
C ARG A 404 -11.72 31.52 95.45
N SER A 405 -12.40 32.45 94.77
CA SER A 405 -12.43 33.87 95.18
C SER A 405 -13.32 34.11 96.41
N SER A 406 -14.45 33.42 96.51
CA SER A 406 -15.37 33.45 97.66
C SER A 406 -14.72 32.90 98.93
N ASN A 407 -13.99 31.79 98.84
CA ASN A 407 -13.28 31.20 100.00
C ASN A 407 -12.07 32.03 100.46
N SER A 408 -11.64 33.04 99.68
CA SER A 408 -10.61 33.98 100.12
C SER A 408 -11.15 35.06 101.09
N SER A 409 -12.47 35.15 101.25
CA SER A 409 -13.12 36.03 102.23
C SER A 409 -13.61 35.23 103.44
N PHE A 410 -12.70 34.78 104.30
CA PHE A 410 -13.04 34.35 105.66
C PHE A 410 -12.96 35.55 106.63
N PRO A 411 -13.92 35.74 107.54
CA PRO A 411 -14.05 36.99 108.30
C PRO A 411 -13.14 37.00 109.54
N MET A 412 -12.40 38.10 109.70
CA MET A 412 -11.82 38.48 111.00
C MET A 412 -12.96 38.94 111.93
N PRO A 413 -12.96 38.61 113.23
CA PRO A 413 -14.02 39.01 114.14
C PRO A 413 -13.85 40.50 114.51
N GLY A 414 -14.86 41.33 114.19
CA GLY A 414 -14.95 42.70 114.70
C GLY A 414 -15.03 43.84 113.67
N GLY A 415 -15.46 43.57 112.42
CA GLY A 415 -15.64 44.60 111.40
C GLY A 415 -17.11 44.87 111.08
N VAL A 416 -17.51 46.13 111.18
CA VAL A 416 -18.81 46.74 110.82
C VAL A 416 -19.43 46.14 109.55
N ILE A 417 -20.73 45.83 109.61
CA ILE A 417 -21.58 45.35 108.50
C ILE A 417 -21.71 46.45 107.43
N PRO A 418 -21.30 46.23 106.17
CA PRO A 418 -21.76 47.04 105.04
C PRO A 418 -22.75 46.26 104.15
N ASP A 419 -23.80 46.96 103.70
CA ASP A 419 -24.75 46.62 102.63
C ASP A 419 -25.17 45.13 102.45
N GLN A 420 -26.06 44.67 103.33
CA GLN A 420 -26.81 43.43 103.09
C GLN A 420 -27.73 43.53 101.86
N THR A 421 -28.16 44.73 101.47
CA THR A 421 -29.06 44.97 100.33
C THR A 421 -28.39 44.70 98.97
N ALA A 422 -27.13 45.13 98.79
CA ALA A 422 -26.37 44.82 97.59
C ALA A 422 -26.04 43.32 97.50
N LYS A 423 -25.72 42.70 98.64
CA LYS A 423 -25.47 41.25 98.72
C LYS A 423 -26.73 40.44 98.42
N VAL A 424 -27.89 40.86 98.93
CA VAL A 424 -29.17 40.21 98.68
C VAL A 424 -29.60 40.37 97.23
N SER A 425 -29.46 41.55 96.63
CA SER A 425 -29.74 41.76 95.19
C SER A 425 -28.83 40.91 94.29
N GLU A 426 -27.55 40.80 94.61
CA GLU A 426 -26.61 39.97 93.86
C GLU A 426 -26.93 38.47 94.03
N LEU A 427 -27.32 38.04 95.23
CA LEU A 427 -27.77 36.67 95.50
C LEU A 427 -29.09 36.34 94.80
N GLU A 428 -30.05 37.27 94.75
CA GLU A 428 -31.30 37.11 94.01
C GLU A 428 -31.05 36.98 92.50
N SER A 429 -30.15 37.81 91.94
CA SER A 429 -29.74 37.69 90.54
C SER A 429 -29.07 36.34 90.23
N LEU A 430 -28.32 35.80 91.20
CA LEU A 430 -27.65 34.53 91.08
C LEU A 430 -28.62 33.35 91.20
N VAL A 431 -29.62 33.46 92.07
CA VAL A 431 -30.71 32.47 92.17
C VAL A 431 -31.54 32.45 90.89
N GLU A 432 -31.79 33.61 90.28
CA GLU A 432 -32.50 33.70 89.00
C GLU A 432 -31.67 33.10 87.85
N LEU A 433 -30.37 33.36 87.83
CA LEU A 433 -29.44 32.74 86.87
C LEU A 433 -29.39 31.21 87.06
N TYR A 434 -29.23 30.73 88.29
CA TYR A 434 -29.23 29.29 88.57
C TYR A 434 -30.55 28.61 88.27
N ARG A 435 -31.70 29.28 88.49
CA ARG A 435 -33.00 28.77 88.05
C ARG A 435 -33.07 28.68 86.54
N SER A 436 -32.63 29.71 85.83
CA SER A 436 -32.64 29.71 84.36
C SER A 436 -31.69 28.68 83.75
N GLU A 437 -30.56 28.40 84.41
CA GLU A 437 -29.60 27.39 83.98
C GLU A 437 -30.05 25.97 84.34
N LEU A 438 -30.68 25.76 85.51
CA LEU A 438 -31.33 24.49 85.85
C LEU A 438 -32.48 24.17 84.90
N ASP A 439 -33.26 25.18 84.49
CA ASP A 439 -34.32 25.00 83.48
C ASP A 439 -33.75 24.66 82.10
N LYS A 440 -32.58 25.19 81.72
CA LYS A 440 -31.91 24.84 80.47
C LYS A 440 -31.28 23.45 80.54
N ILE A 441 -30.55 23.13 81.61
CA ILE A 441 -29.93 21.82 81.81
C ILE A 441 -31.02 20.73 81.92
N SER A 442 -32.16 20.99 82.56
CA SER A 442 -33.26 20.02 82.62
C SER A 442 -33.95 19.81 81.26
N ARG A 443 -34.03 20.85 80.42
CA ARG A 443 -34.49 20.72 79.02
C ARG A 443 -33.51 19.93 78.18
N ASP A 444 -32.22 20.23 78.27
CA ASP A 444 -31.16 19.52 77.54
C ASP A 444 -31.04 18.06 78.02
N SER A 445 -31.20 17.80 79.32
CA SER A 445 -31.25 16.43 79.88
C SER A 445 -32.49 15.69 79.40
N ARG A 446 -33.67 16.33 79.39
CA ARG A 446 -34.88 15.71 78.82
C ARG A 446 -34.75 15.45 77.33
N GLU A 447 -34.15 16.36 76.57
CA GLU A 447 -33.97 16.18 75.13
C GLU A 447 -32.94 15.08 74.83
N THR A 448 -31.86 15.00 75.60
CA THR A 448 -30.88 13.90 75.47
C THR A 448 -31.46 12.57 75.93
N GLU A 449 -32.19 12.52 77.03
CA GLU A 449 -32.92 11.32 77.51
C GLU A 449 -33.98 10.87 76.50
N GLN A 450 -34.71 11.80 75.88
CA GLN A 450 -35.73 11.48 74.88
C GLN A 450 -35.11 10.99 73.56
N ARG A 451 -33.92 11.48 73.19
CA ARG A 451 -33.13 11.00 72.04
C ARG A 451 -32.45 9.65 72.29
N ILE A 452 -32.08 9.37 73.54
CA ILE A 452 -31.59 8.05 73.98
C ILE A 452 -32.75 7.05 74.01
N ALA A 453 -33.92 7.45 74.52
CA ALA A 453 -35.14 6.64 74.52
C ALA A 453 -35.69 6.38 73.11
N SER A 454 -35.45 7.29 72.15
CA SER A 454 -35.76 7.09 70.73
C SER A 454 -34.69 6.31 69.96
N GLY A 455 -33.64 5.81 70.65
CA GLY A 455 -32.68 4.83 70.11
C GLY A 455 -31.68 5.39 69.08
N MET A 456 -31.50 6.71 69.02
CA MET A 456 -30.79 7.37 67.91
C MET A 456 -29.30 7.68 68.20
N GLY A 457 -28.73 7.15 69.28
CA GLY A 457 -27.38 7.52 69.75
C GLY A 457 -26.49 6.41 70.28
N LEU A 458 -26.89 5.13 70.17
CA LEU A 458 -26.04 4.01 70.57
C LEU A 458 -26.03 2.97 69.45
N VAL A 459 -24.94 2.92 68.69
CA VAL A 459 -24.71 1.86 67.70
C VAL A 459 -24.85 0.53 68.44
N LYS A 460 -25.80 -0.31 68.03
CA LYS A 460 -26.02 -1.60 68.68
C LYS A 460 -24.75 -2.43 68.51
N SER A 461 -24.33 -3.19 69.53
CA SER A 461 -23.08 -3.97 69.39
C SER A 461 -23.15 -4.95 68.22
N GLN A 462 -24.36 -5.41 67.87
CA GLN A 462 -24.62 -6.22 66.67
C GLN A 462 -24.22 -5.50 65.37
N ASP A 463 -24.52 -4.21 65.22
CA ASP A 463 -24.18 -3.46 64.00
C ASP A 463 -22.66 -3.24 63.89
N LEU A 464 -21.96 -3.11 65.03
CA LEU A 464 -20.49 -3.04 65.09
C LEU A 464 -19.83 -4.38 64.77
N ASP A 465 -20.40 -5.49 65.25
CA ASP A 465 -19.88 -6.82 64.97
C ASP A 465 -20.14 -7.23 63.51
N GLU A 466 -21.29 -6.86 62.92
CA GLU A 466 -21.56 -7.02 61.49
C GLU A 466 -20.61 -6.18 60.61
N ALA A 467 -20.30 -4.94 61.03
CA ALA A 467 -19.33 -4.10 60.34
C ALA A 467 -17.91 -4.70 60.41
N ARG A 468 -17.51 -5.28 61.54
CA ARG A 468 -16.22 -5.97 61.69
C ARG A 468 -16.13 -7.22 60.82
N ASP A 469 -17.18 -8.03 60.77
CA ASP A 469 -17.24 -9.20 59.90
C ASP A 469 -17.19 -8.80 58.42
N ARG A 470 -17.83 -7.68 58.06
CA ARG A 470 -17.77 -7.14 56.70
C ARG A 470 -16.36 -6.65 56.35
N ILE A 471 -15.69 -5.95 57.27
CA ILE A 471 -14.30 -5.50 57.10
C ILE A 471 -13.38 -6.71 56.93
N SER A 472 -13.50 -7.75 57.76
CA SER A 472 -12.67 -8.95 57.67
C SER A 472 -12.85 -9.68 56.32
N ARG A 473 -14.08 -9.77 55.81
CA ARG A 473 -14.33 -10.34 54.47
C ARG A 473 -13.72 -9.49 53.36
N LEU A 474 -13.84 -8.17 53.45
CA LEU A 474 -13.25 -7.26 52.47
C LEU A 474 -11.72 -7.31 52.51
N GLU A 475 -11.10 -7.46 53.68
CA GLU A 475 -9.65 -7.67 53.82
C GLU A 475 -9.22 -8.99 53.18
N GLN A 476 -9.99 -10.07 53.38
CA GLN A 476 -9.72 -11.36 52.74
C GLN A 476 -9.88 -11.28 51.21
N ASP A 477 -10.90 -10.56 50.72
CA ASP A 477 -11.12 -10.34 49.29
C ASP A 477 -9.98 -9.50 48.70
N ILE A 478 -9.55 -8.43 49.37
CA ILE A 478 -8.40 -7.61 48.96
C ILE A 478 -7.15 -8.48 48.86
N GLN A 479 -6.88 -9.31 49.87
CA GLN A 479 -5.71 -10.19 49.86
C GLN A 479 -5.77 -11.24 48.73
N SER A 480 -6.96 -11.76 48.43
CA SER A 480 -7.16 -12.67 47.30
C SER A 480 -6.93 -11.97 45.95
N LEU A 481 -7.43 -10.74 45.80
CA LEU A 481 -7.27 -9.94 44.60
C LEU A 481 -5.80 -9.54 44.41
N GLU A 482 -5.10 -9.14 45.47
CA GLU A 482 -3.67 -8.88 45.44
C GLU A 482 -2.86 -10.11 44.99
N SER A 483 -3.22 -11.30 45.48
CA SER A 483 -2.61 -12.56 45.01
C SER A 483 -2.83 -12.76 43.52
N THR A 484 -4.07 -12.61 43.03
CA THR A 484 -4.37 -12.78 41.59
C THR A 484 -3.69 -11.73 40.72
N ILE A 485 -3.55 -10.49 41.19
CA ILE A 485 -2.81 -9.44 40.49
C ILE A 485 -1.32 -9.83 40.42
N SER A 486 -0.74 -10.37 41.49
CA SER A 486 0.65 -10.85 41.48
C SER A 486 0.86 -12.00 40.50
N GLU A 487 -0.09 -12.93 40.41
CA GLU A 487 -0.03 -14.05 39.48
C GLU A 487 -0.15 -13.57 38.03
N LEU A 488 -1.14 -12.73 37.74
CA LEU A 488 -1.36 -12.18 36.39
C LEU A 488 -0.20 -11.28 35.94
N THR A 489 0.38 -10.48 36.85
CA THR A 489 1.57 -9.68 36.52
C THR A 489 2.76 -10.57 36.23
N SER A 490 3.00 -11.63 37.02
CA SER A 490 4.06 -12.60 36.73
C SER A 490 3.86 -13.31 35.37
N ALA A 491 2.63 -13.71 35.07
CA ALA A 491 2.27 -14.34 33.80
C ALA A 491 2.49 -13.38 32.61
N ASN A 492 2.09 -12.11 32.74
CA ASN A 492 2.35 -11.09 31.72
C ASN A 492 3.85 -10.86 31.52
N THR A 493 4.64 -10.73 32.59
CA THR A 493 6.10 -10.57 32.43
C THR A 493 6.77 -11.76 31.74
N ARG A 494 6.27 -13.00 31.98
CA ARG A 494 6.74 -14.19 31.29
C ARG A 494 6.36 -14.17 29.81
N LEU A 495 5.10 -13.85 29.50
CA LEU A 495 4.62 -13.72 28.12
C LEU A 495 5.35 -12.60 27.37
N ASP A 496 5.62 -11.47 28.00
CA ASP A 496 6.40 -10.38 27.42
C ASP A 496 7.83 -10.85 27.11
N GLY A 497 8.43 -11.66 27.98
CA GLY A 497 9.72 -12.31 27.72
C GLY A 497 9.67 -13.22 26.48
N GLU A 498 8.68 -14.10 26.41
CA GLU A 498 8.48 -15.01 25.28
C GLU A 498 8.21 -14.25 23.98
N VAL A 499 7.38 -13.20 24.01
CA VAL A 499 7.11 -12.33 22.85
C VAL A 499 8.37 -11.62 22.40
N ASN A 500 9.19 -11.09 23.31
CA ASN A 500 10.45 -10.44 22.97
C ASN A 500 11.44 -11.41 22.30
N ASP A 501 11.51 -12.64 22.78
CA ASP A 501 12.35 -13.68 22.17
C ASP A 501 11.84 -14.09 20.79
N LEU A 502 10.52 -14.25 20.63
CA LEU A 502 9.90 -14.50 19.33
C LEU A 502 10.11 -13.33 18.36
N MET A 503 9.95 -12.09 18.83
CA MET A 503 10.24 -10.89 18.03
C MET A 503 11.70 -10.83 17.60
N ARG A 504 12.64 -11.19 18.47
CA ARG A 504 14.06 -11.27 18.12
C ARG A 504 14.31 -12.31 17.02
N ARG A 505 13.71 -13.50 17.13
CA ARG A 505 13.84 -14.57 16.13
C ARG A 505 13.25 -14.18 14.78
N VAL A 506 12.08 -13.55 14.79
CA VAL A 506 11.44 -13.00 13.56
C VAL A 506 12.29 -11.87 12.97
N ALA A 507 12.84 -10.99 13.80
CA ALA A 507 13.72 -9.90 13.36
C ALA A 507 15.04 -10.40 12.76
N SER A 508 15.57 -11.54 13.23
CA SER A 508 16.71 -12.23 12.59
C SER A 508 16.35 -12.96 11.31
N GLY A 509 15.07 -13.00 10.92
CA GLY A 509 14.60 -13.68 9.72
C GLY A 509 14.50 -15.19 9.87
N GLU A 510 14.41 -15.72 11.09
CA GLU A 510 14.07 -17.12 11.31
C GLU A 510 12.62 -17.35 10.89
N TYR A 511 12.39 -18.42 10.13
CA TYR A 511 11.08 -18.84 9.66
C TYR A 511 10.83 -20.28 10.05
N ASN A 512 9.56 -20.69 10.08
CA ASN A 512 9.19 -22.05 10.45
C ASN A 512 9.24 -22.97 9.22
N PRO A 513 10.19 -23.93 9.14
CA PRO A 513 10.37 -24.78 7.96
C PRO A 513 9.23 -25.81 7.74
N SER A 514 8.37 -26.00 8.74
CA SER A 514 7.19 -26.89 8.60
C SER A 514 6.02 -26.22 7.88
N THR A 515 5.88 -24.89 8.00
CA THR A 515 4.80 -24.12 7.38
C THR A 515 5.26 -23.34 6.16
N GLU A 516 6.52 -22.89 6.16
CA GLU A 516 7.05 -21.96 5.17
C GLU A 516 8.31 -22.52 4.52
N ARG A 517 8.44 -22.29 3.21
CA ARG A 517 9.63 -22.64 2.44
C ARG A 517 10.17 -21.38 1.77
N CYS A 518 11.41 -21.02 2.07
CA CYS A 518 12.09 -19.97 1.33
C CYS A 518 12.46 -20.46 -0.07
N LEU A 519 11.97 -19.74 -1.08
CA LEU A 519 12.29 -19.98 -2.48
C LEU A 519 13.14 -18.81 -2.98
N GLU A 520 14.21 -19.13 -3.69
CA GLU A 520 15.01 -18.13 -4.39
C GLU A 520 15.09 -18.45 -5.88
N LEU A 521 15.24 -17.41 -6.69
CA LEU A 521 15.47 -17.58 -8.12
C LEU A 521 16.87 -18.18 -8.33
N LYS A 522 16.95 -19.32 -9.04
CA LYS A 522 18.23 -19.96 -9.39
C LYS A 522 19.24 -18.97 -10.01
N ASN A 523 18.74 -17.99 -10.78
CA ASN A 523 19.53 -16.93 -11.40
C ASN A 523 19.41 -15.57 -10.67
N ASN A 524 19.51 -15.55 -9.34
CA ASN A 524 19.53 -14.33 -8.53
C ASN A 524 20.77 -13.46 -8.83
N PRO A 525 20.65 -12.11 -8.92
CA PRO A 525 21.79 -11.19 -8.92
C PRO A 525 22.86 -11.50 -7.86
N ALA A 526 22.49 -11.89 -6.64
CA ALA A 526 23.44 -12.28 -5.61
C ALA A 526 24.27 -13.51 -6.03
N ASN A 527 23.61 -14.52 -6.63
CA ASN A 527 24.27 -15.71 -7.15
C ASN A 527 25.19 -15.38 -8.35
N LYS A 528 24.79 -14.44 -9.21
CA LYS A 528 25.65 -13.95 -10.31
C LYS A 528 26.90 -13.23 -9.78
N ILE A 529 26.75 -12.37 -8.78
CA ILE A 529 27.87 -11.67 -8.16
C ILE A 529 28.79 -12.66 -7.46
N MET A 530 28.23 -13.64 -6.75
CA MET A 530 29.02 -14.71 -6.12
C MET A 530 29.75 -15.55 -7.15
N ALA A 531 29.10 -15.91 -8.27
CA ALA A 531 29.75 -16.62 -9.37
C ALA A 531 30.91 -15.81 -9.98
N VAL A 532 30.72 -14.49 -10.21
CA VAL A 532 31.81 -13.62 -10.70
C VAL A 532 32.94 -13.52 -9.69
N ARG A 533 32.63 -13.34 -8.40
CA ARG A 533 33.64 -13.30 -7.32
C ARG A 533 34.40 -14.63 -7.21
N GLN A 534 33.68 -15.74 -7.30
CA GLN A 534 34.26 -17.07 -7.23
C GLN A 534 35.14 -17.35 -8.46
N GLN A 535 34.69 -16.97 -9.66
CA GLN A 535 35.50 -17.04 -10.87
C GLN A 535 36.76 -16.18 -10.74
N MET A 536 36.62 -14.93 -10.27
CA MET A 536 37.77 -14.05 -10.05
C MET A 536 38.75 -14.61 -9.02
N LEU A 537 38.26 -15.25 -7.95
CA LEU A 537 39.12 -15.92 -6.97
C LEU A 537 39.83 -17.13 -7.56
N VAL A 538 39.15 -17.92 -8.40
CA VAL A 538 39.76 -19.05 -9.12
C VAL A 538 40.82 -18.53 -10.09
N ASP A 539 40.52 -17.49 -10.86
CA ASP A 539 41.46 -16.89 -11.81
C ASP A 539 42.70 -16.34 -11.09
N LEU A 540 42.53 -15.64 -9.96
CA LEU A 540 43.64 -15.14 -9.14
C LEU A 540 44.46 -16.25 -8.49
N LYS A 541 43.82 -17.37 -8.11
CA LYS A 541 44.54 -18.55 -7.61
C LYS A 541 45.37 -19.19 -8.71
N ASN A 542 44.78 -19.38 -9.89
CA ASN A 542 45.50 -19.91 -11.05
C ASN A 542 46.68 -19.00 -11.43
N GLU A 543 46.49 -17.67 -11.42
CA GLU A 543 47.58 -16.71 -11.69
C GLU A 543 48.67 -16.79 -10.61
N ASN A 544 48.32 -16.91 -9.33
CA ASN A 544 49.30 -17.12 -8.26
C ASN A 544 50.04 -18.46 -8.42
N ASP A 545 49.36 -19.54 -8.78
CA ASP A 545 49.97 -20.85 -9.00
C ASP A 545 50.93 -20.81 -10.20
N GLU A 546 50.53 -20.17 -11.31
CA GLU A 546 51.40 -19.94 -12.49
C GLU A 546 52.62 -19.10 -12.13
N LEU A 547 52.45 -18.02 -11.34
CA LEU A 547 53.55 -17.19 -10.88
C LEU A 547 54.49 -17.95 -9.93
N LEU A 548 53.95 -18.79 -9.04
CA LEU A 548 54.73 -19.64 -8.15
C LEU A 548 55.50 -20.71 -8.93
N GLU A 549 54.92 -21.31 -9.96
CA GLU A 549 55.63 -22.21 -10.86
C GLU A 549 56.76 -21.51 -11.62
N GLN A 550 56.52 -20.29 -12.10
CA GLN A 550 57.56 -19.49 -12.74
C GLN A 550 58.69 -19.09 -11.77
N ILE A 551 58.36 -18.72 -10.53
CA ILE A 551 59.36 -18.45 -9.49
C ILE A 551 60.16 -19.71 -9.17
N LYS A 552 59.52 -20.88 -9.03
CA LYS A 552 60.21 -22.16 -8.84
C LYS A 552 61.15 -22.48 -10.00
N GLN A 553 60.72 -22.28 -11.25
CA GLN A 553 61.57 -22.47 -12.43
C GLN A 553 62.75 -21.50 -12.44
N LEU A 554 62.54 -20.25 -12.04
CA LEU A 554 63.62 -19.26 -11.90
C LEU A 554 64.59 -19.62 -10.77
N ASP A 555 64.09 -20.07 -9.62
CA ASP A 555 64.91 -20.55 -8.50
C ASP A 555 65.70 -21.81 -8.86
N GLU A 556 65.11 -22.74 -9.61
CA GLU A 556 65.80 -23.92 -10.15
C GLU A 556 66.91 -23.51 -11.13
N LEU A 557 66.67 -22.55 -12.01
CA LEU A 557 67.69 -22.01 -12.91
C LEU A 557 68.81 -21.27 -12.15
N VAL A 558 68.47 -20.53 -11.10
CA VAL A 558 69.46 -19.85 -10.24
C VAL A 558 70.28 -20.87 -9.42
N ASN A 559 69.65 -21.90 -8.88
CA ASN A 559 70.32 -22.97 -8.13
C ASN A 559 71.18 -23.87 -9.02
N GLN A 560 70.74 -24.16 -10.25
CA GLN A 560 71.56 -24.87 -11.24
C GLN A 560 72.78 -24.02 -11.65
N ASN A 561 72.61 -22.70 -11.83
CA ASN A 561 73.73 -21.78 -12.08
C ASN A 561 74.68 -21.58 -10.88
N HIS A 562 74.23 -21.83 -9.64
CA HIS A 562 75.13 -21.83 -8.46
C HIS A 562 75.99 -23.09 -8.31
N SER A 563 75.63 -24.19 -8.98
CA SER A 563 76.46 -25.42 -9.05
C SER A 563 77.49 -25.40 -10.19
N ALA A 564 77.39 -24.44 -11.12
CA ALA A 564 78.35 -24.21 -12.19
C ALA A 564 79.00 -22.83 -12.04
N THR A 565 80.02 -22.75 -11.20
CA THR A 565 80.96 -21.62 -11.25
C THR A 565 81.60 -21.60 -12.65
N SER A 566 81.18 -20.64 -13.48
CA SER A 566 82.02 -19.81 -14.37
C SER A 566 81.37 -19.50 -15.72
N LYS A 567 81.32 -18.20 -16.02
CA LYS A 567 81.21 -17.55 -17.34
C LYS A 567 79.85 -17.61 -18.04
N GLY A 568 79.21 -16.45 -18.14
CA GLY A 568 78.08 -16.23 -19.04
C GLY A 568 77.29 -14.98 -18.69
N GLU A 569 77.93 -13.82 -18.72
CA GLU A 569 77.24 -12.53 -18.86
C GLU A 569 76.58 -12.52 -20.23
N GLU A 570 75.31 -12.89 -20.34
CA GLU A 570 74.47 -12.52 -21.49
C GLU A 570 72.97 -12.65 -21.16
N GLY A 571 72.34 -11.49 -20.97
CA GLY A 571 71.04 -11.19 -21.59
C GLY A 571 69.81 -11.98 -21.15
N LEU A 572 69.48 -12.00 -19.87
CA LEU A 572 68.08 -12.27 -19.47
C LEU A 572 67.33 -10.95 -19.37
N ASN A 573 66.64 -10.59 -20.47
CA ASN A 573 65.54 -9.63 -20.51
C ASN A 573 64.53 -9.99 -19.40
N ARG A 574 64.71 -9.40 -18.22
CA ARG A 574 63.87 -9.61 -17.02
C ARG A 574 62.77 -8.55 -16.86
N GLU A 575 62.63 -7.62 -17.80
CA GLU A 575 61.59 -6.60 -17.79
C GLU A 575 60.63 -6.81 -18.96
N GLY A 576 59.39 -7.25 -18.68
CA GLY A 576 58.29 -7.16 -19.63
C GLY A 576 57.57 -8.44 -20.03
N MET A 577 57.81 -9.58 -19.37
CA MET A 577 57.00 -10.78 -19.65
C MET A 577 55.69 -10.72 -18.83
N VAL A 578 54.64 -10.12 -19.40
CA VAL A 578 53.29 -10.15 -18.82
C VAL A 578 52.77 -11.59 -18.84
N PRO A 579 52.18 -12.11 -17.74
CA PRO A 579 51.60 -13.45 -17.73
C PRO A 579 50.59 -13.63 -18.87
N ARG A 580 50.65 -14.78 -19.56
CA ARG A 580 49.74 -15.08 -20.69
C ARG A 580 48.27 -15.04 -20.25
N SER A 581 47.99 -15.43 -19.01
CA SER A 581 46.69 -15.37 -18.36
C SER A 581 46.16 -13.93 -18.23
N SER A 582 47.01 -12.97 -17.84
CA SER A 582 46.62 -11.55 -17.78
C SER A 582 46.36 -10.95 -19.17
N PHE A 583 47.12 -11.38 -20.20
CA PHE A 583 46.90 -10.97 -21.60
C PHE A 583 45.58 -11.53 -22.17
N ASP A 584 45.30 -12.81 -21.95
CA ASP A 584 44.06 -13.45 -22.41
C ASP A 584 42.81 -12.87 -21.73
N ARG A 585 42.93 -12.47 -20.46
CA ARG A 585 41.88 -11.74 -19.75
C ARG A 585 41.59 -10.39 -20.39
N LEU A 586 42.63 -9.59 -20.66
CA LEU A 586 42.49 -8.26 -21.26
C LEU A 586 41.91 -8.34 -22.68
N LYS A 587 42.29 -9.38 -23.43
CA LYS A 587 41.74 -9.65 -24.77
C LYS A 587 40.25 -9.97 -24.72
N LYS A 588 39.81 -10.84 -23.81
CA LYS A 588 38.38 -11.15 -23.61
C LYS A 588 37.58 -9.92 -23.19
N GLU A 589 38.11 -9.11 -22.27
CA GLU A 589 37.46 -7.89 -21.81
C GLU A 589 37.27 -6.87 -22.95
N LYS A 590 38.30 -6.70 -23.80
CA LYS A 590 38.20 -5.85 -25.00
C LYS A 590 37.12 -6.32 -25.96
N GLU A 591 37.09 -7.61 -26.27
CA GLU A 591 36.06 -8.18 -27.14
C GLU A 591 34.64 -8.01 -26.56
N ASP A 592 34.47 -8.18 -25.25
CA ASP A 592 33.19 -7.97 -24.57
C ASP A 592 32.74 -6.50 -24.64
N LEU A 593 33.66 -5.55 -24.49
CA LEU A 593 33.40 -4.12 -24.63
C LEU A 593 33.01 -3.74 -26.07
N GLU A 594 33.70 -4.28 -27.07
CA GLU A 594 33.38 -4.07 -28.49
C GLU A 594 31.97 -4.60 -28.81
N ARG A 595 31.65 -5.83 -28.38
CA ARG A 595 30.30 -6.40 -28.57
C ARG A 595 29.21 -5.57 -27.88
N ASN A 596 29.49 -5.01 -26.71
CA ASN A 596 28.56 -4.13 -26.00
C ASN A 596 28.37 -2.79 -26.71
N HIS A 597 29.44 -2.23 -27.29
CA HIS A 597 29.38 -1.00 -28.07
C HIS A 597 28.55 -1.17 -29.34
N GLU A 598 28.76 -2.26 -30.10
CA GLU A 598 27.99 -2.58 -31.30
C GLU A 598 26.49 -2.73 -31.00
N LYS A 599 26.15 -3.46 -29.93
CA LYS A 599 24.76 -3.59 -29.46
C LYS A 599 24.14 -2.23 -29.13
N ARG A 600 24.90 -1.33 -28.50
CA ARG A 600 24.43 0.03 -28.19
C ARG A 600 24.19 0.84 -29.46
N LEU A 601 25.10 0.75 -30.44
CA LEU A 601 24.96 1.44 -31.73
C LEU A 601 23.74 0.94 -32.50
N MET A 602 23.51 -0.38 -32.53
CA MET A 602 22.34 -0.99 -33.18
C MET A 602 21.04 -0.51 -32.54
N ARG A 603 20.95 -0.52 -31.20
CA ARG A 603 19.78 0.03 -30.49
C ARG A 603 19.57 1.51 -30.79
N LEU A 604 20.63 2.29 -30.90
CA LEU A 604 20.51 3.71 -31.22
C LEU A 604 19.95 3.94 -32.63
N LYS A 605 20.39 3.14 -33.62
CA LYS A 605 19.85 3.15 -34.99
C LYS A 605 18.37 2.73 -35.01
N GLU A 606 18.01 1.70 -34.26
CA GLU A 606 16.62 1.24 -34.13
C GLU A 606 15.73 2.32 -33.50
N ILE A 607 16.17 2.94 -32.40
CA ILE A 607 15.43 4.02 -31.73
C ILE A 607 15.28 5.22 -32.67
N PHE A 608 16.35 5.62 -33.36
CA PHE A 608 16.31 6.75 -34.30
C PHE A 608 15.34 6.47 -35.44
N THR A 609 15.43 5.31 -36.09
CA THR A 609 14.51 4.93 -37.18
C THR A 609 13.06 4.81 -36.70
N SER A 610 12.83 4.30 -35.49
CA SER A 610 11.50 4.25 -34.87
C SER A 610 10.94 5.65 -34.62
N LYS A 611 11.71 6.54 -34.00
CA LYS A 611 11.28 7.92 -33.72
C LYS A 611 11.09 8.74 -34.99
N SER A 612 11.93 8.55 -36.00
CA SER A 612 11.74 9.19 -37.31
C SER A 612 10.45 8.72 -37.97
N LYS A 613 10.10 7.43 -37.90
CA LYS A 613 8.81 6.92 -38.40
C LYS A 613 7.63 7.51 -37.64
N GLU A 614 7.71 7.56 -36.31
CA GLU A 614 6.69 8.16 -35.45
C GLU A 614 6.48 9.65 -35.79
N PHE A 615 7.56 10.41 -35.95
CA PHE A 615 7.50 11.81 -36.38
C PHE A 615 6.86 11.96 -37.76
N LEU A 616 7.27 11.14 -38.74
CA LEU A 616 6.70 11.16 -40.09
C LEU A 616 5.21 10.79 -40.10
N GLU A 617 4.79 9.87 -39.21
CA GLU A 617 3.39 9.49 -39.03
C GLU A 617 2.56 10.60 -38.38
N ALA A 618 3.12 11.29 -37.36
CA ALA A 618 2.49 12.45 -36.75
C ALA A 618 2.30 13.58 -37.78
N VAL A 619 3.33 13.88 -38.58
CA VAL A 619 3.24 14.85 -39.69
C VAL A 619 2.18 14.45 -40.71
N TYR A 620 2.11 13.16 -41.08
CA TYR A 620 1.08 12.65 -41.97
C TYR A 620 -0.32 12.80 -41.39
N SER A 621 -0.50 12.52 -40.09
CA SER A 621 -1.80 12.63 -39.42
C SER A 621 -2.26 14.08 -39.23
N LEU A 622 -1.34 15.01 -38.96
CA LEU A 622 -1.67 16.41 -38.68
C LEU A 622 -1.80 17.25 -39.96
N LEU A 623 -0.82 17.16 -40.84
CA LEU A 623 -0.76 17.99 -42.05
C LEU A 623 -1.35 17.29 -43.28
N GLY A 624 -1.64 15.99 -43.20
CA GLY A 624 -2.17 15.22 -44.33
C GLY A 624 -1.12 14.93 -45.42
N TRP A 625 0.18 15.07 -45.14
CA TRP A 625 1.25 14.86 -46.10
C TRP A 625 2.23 13.77 -45.67
N ARG A 626 2.42 12.77 -46.52
CA ARG A 626 3.40 11.70 -46.31
C ARG A 626 4.70 12.10 -46.97
N ILE A 627 5.75 12.24 -46.18
CA ILE A 627 7.09 12.58 -46.63
C ILE A 627 7.89 11.30 -46.87
N LYS A 628 8.53 11.18 -48.04
CA LYS A 628 9.51 10.14 -48.34
C LYS A 628 10.79 10.79 -48.87
N PHE A 629 11.92 10.42 -48.27
CA PHE A 629 13.24 10.81 -48.76
C PHE A 629 13.65 9.87 -49.90
N ASP A 630 14.13 10.41 -51.01
CA ASP A 630 14.68 9.62 -52.10
C ASP A 630 16.10 9.11 -51.76
N GLU A 631 16.57 8.06 -52.42
CA GLU A 631 17.86 7.40 -52.12
C GLU A 631 19.06 8.34 -52.30
N SER A 632 18.92 9.36 -53.15
CA SER A 632 19.94 10.39 -53.39
C SER A 632 20.00 11.49 -52.31
N GLY A 633 19.06 11.52 -51.36
CA GLY A 633 19.03 12.48 -50.24
C GLY A 633 18.71 13.95 -50.60
N SER A 634 18.78 14.33 -51.88
CA SER A 634 18.51 15.70 -52.36
C SER A 634 17.03 16.01 -52.56
N ASP A 635 16.23 14.97 -52.84
CA ASP A 635 14.86 15.11 -53.31
C ASP A 635 13.88 14.55 -52.26
N ILE A 636 12.92 15.39 -51.87
CA ILE A 636 11.84 15.00 -50.96
C ILE A 636 10.56 14.79 -51.74
N ARG A 637 9.96 13.61 -51.58
CA ARG A 637 8.68 13.24 -52.18
C ARG A 637 7.54 13.42 -51.18
N LEU A 638 6.62 14.34 -51.46
CA LEU A 638 5.38 14.49 -50.70
C LEU A 638 4.22 13.80 -51.41
N THR A 639 3.42 13.07 -50.65
CA THR A 639 2.17 12.45 -51.10
C THR A 639 1.03 12.87 -50.18
N SER A 640 -0.02 13.47 -50.74
CA SER A 640 -1.19 13.85 -49.95
C SER A 640 -1.98 12.63 -49.47
N MET A 641 -2.55 12.71 -48.27
CA MET A 641 -3.49 11.75 -47.68
C MET A 641 -4.74 11.56 -48.54
N TYR A 642 -5.19 12.62 -49.20
CA TYR A 642 -6.41 12.66 -49.99
C TYR A 642 -6.18 12.27 -51.46
N ALA A 643 -4.94 11.96 -51.84
CA ALA A 643 -4.62 11.55 -53.20
C ALA A 643 -5.21 10.16 -53.50
N PRO A 644 -5.83 9.96 -54.68
CA PRO A 644 -6.34 8.65 -55.08
C PRO A 644 -5.20 7.61 -55.15
N LYS A 645 -5.46 6.41 -54.63
CA LYS A 645 -4.47 5.32 -54.57
C LYS A 645 -4.11 4.86 -55.98
N GLY A 646 -2.92 5.20 -56.48
CA GLY A 646 -2.41 4.77 -57.79
C GLY A 646 -1.39 5.74 -58.40
N LYS A 647 -1.03 5.55 -59.68
CA LYS A 647 -0.17 6.48 -60.47
C LYS A 647 -0.83 7.84 -60.74
N SER A 648 -2.09 8.03 -60.34
CA SER A 648 -2.85 9.27 -60.49
C SER A 648 -2.73 10.22 -59.29
N GLY A 649 -2.02 9.83 -58.23
CA GLY A 649 -1.82 10.67 -57.04
C GLY A 649 -0.85 11.84 -57.29
N LEU A 650 -1.12 12.99 -56.68
CA LEU A 650 -0.23 14.14 -56.72
C LEU A 650 1.06 13.84 -55.94
N THR A 651 2.18 13.81 -56.65
CA THR A 651 3.50 13.67 -56.07
C THR A 651 4.30 14.95 -56.28
N LEU A 652 4.69 15.58 -55.18
CA LEU A 652 5.53 16.79 -55.19
C LEU A 652 6.96 16.37 -54.91
N LYS A 653 7.88 16.69 -55.82
CA LYS A 653 9.32 16.58 -55.58
C LYS A 653 9.86 17.95 -55.21
N PHE A 654 10.55 18.03 -54.09
CA PHE A 654 11.27 19.22 -53.66
C PHE A 654 12.76 18.98 -53.80
N ALA A 655 13.42 19.75 -54.66
CA ALA A 655 14.87 19.88 -54.65
C ALA A 655 15.23 20.93 -53.59
N SER A 656 15.68 20.47 -52.43
CA SER A 656 16.07 21.36 -51.34
C SER A 656 17.54 21.73 -51.50
N GLN A 657 17.85 22.72 -52.34
CA GLN A 657 19.14 23.42 -52.24
C GLN A 657 19.02 24.41 -51.07
N GLU A 658 20.04 24.48 -50.21
CA GLU A 658 20.06 25.27 -48.96
C GLU A 658 19.36 26.63 -49.08
N GLY A 659 18.16 26.73 -48.53
CA GLY A 659 17.31 27.92 -48.57
C GLY A 659 15.83 27.56 -48.68
N HIS A 660 14.94 28.43 -48.19
CA HIS A 660 13.48 28.24 -48.23
C HIS A 660 12.87 28.29 -49.66
N PHE A 661 13.70 28.23 -50.70
CA PHE A 661 13.35 28.40 -52.11
C PHE A 661 13.63 27.12 -52.90
N GLY A 662 13.03 26.01 -52.49
CA GLY A 662 13.11 24.75 -53.24
C GLY A 662 12.31 24.83 -54.53
N THR A 663 12.91 24.44 -55.66
CA THR A 663 12.15 24.27 -56.90
C THR A 663 11.24 23.05 -56.73
N MET A 664 9.93 23.30 -56.76
CA MET A 664 8.92 22.25 -56.60
C MET A 664 8.51 21.73 -57.98
N GLN A 665 8.72 20.43 -58.22
CA GLN A 665 8.20 19.74 -59.40
C GLN A 665 6.95 18.95 -59.03
N MET A 666 5.86 19.21 -59.74
CA MET A 666 4.60 18.49 -59.57
C MET A 666 4.50 17.40 -60.62
N THR A 667 4.18 16.19 -60.18
CA THR A 667 3.94 15.05 -61.08
C THR A 667 2.62 14.38 -60.73
N GLY A 668 1.86 13.97 -61.74
CA GLY A 668 0.54 13.33 -61.60
C GLY A 668 -0.55 13.97 -62.46
N MET A 669 -1.66 13.26 -62.64
CA MET A 669 -2.78 13.72 -63.50
C MET A 669 -3.45 15.00 -62.99
N MET A 670 -3.42 15.22 -61.67
CA MET A 670 -3.98 16.41 -61.01
C MET A 670 -3.04 17.62 -61.02
N ALA A 671 -1.78 17.46 -61.46
CA ALA A 671 -0.80 18.55 -61.46
C ALA A 671 -1.22 19.71 -62.38
N ARG A 672 -1.89 19.41 -63.50
CA ARG A 672 -2.37 20.43 -64.45
C ARG A 672 -3.47 21.33 -63.89
N GLY A 673 -4.32 20.82 -62.99
CA GLY A 673 -5.41 21.59 -62.39
C GLY A 673 -4.96 22.48 -61.23
N LEU A 674 -3.72 22.32 -60.75
CA LEU A 674 -3.16 23.04 -59.60
C LEU A 674 -2.06 24.02 -60.00
N GLU A 675 -1.85 24.21 -61.30
CA GLU A 675 -0.76 25.04 -61.83
C GLU A 675 -0.98 26.52 -61.56
N GLU A 676 -2.22 26.99 -61.53
CA GLU A 676 -2.60 28.35 -61.13
C GLU A 676 -2.30 28.58 -59.64
N SER A 677 -2.68 27.65 -58.76
CA SER A 677 -2.35 27.72 -57.33
C SER A 677 -0.85 27.65 -57.07
N ARG A 678 -0.09 26.91 -57.89
CA ARG A 678 1.37 26.85 -57.84
C ARG A 678 1.96 28.20 -58.22
N HIS A 679 1.48 28.84 -59.28
CA HIS A 679 1.96 30.16 -59.70
C HIS A 679 1.73 31.19 -58.59
N PHE A 680 0.51 31.26 -58.07
CA PHE A 680 0.12 32.21 -57.02
C PHE A 680 0.92 32.03 -55.71
N TRP A 681 1.08 30.79 -55.22
CA TRP A 681 1.71 30.57 -53.92
C TRP A 681 3.23 30.41 -53.98
N ILE A 682 3.77 29.77 -55.02
CA ILE A 682 5.21 29.44 -55.09
C ILE A 682 5.98 30.41 -55.97
N VAL A 683 5.42 30.84 -57.11
CA VAL A 683 6.14 31.75 -58.02
C VAL A 683 6.02 33.20 -57.53
N GLU A 684 4.81 33.66 -57.19
CA GLU A 684 4.59 35.05 -56.77
C GLU A 684 4.94 35.29 -55.29
N ARG A 685 4.58 34.34 -54.41
CA ARG A 685 4.66 34.50 -52.94
C ARG A 685 5.73 33.65 -52.26
N GLN A 686 6.40 32.76 -53.01
CA GLN A 686 7.47 31.88 -52.51
C GLN A 686 7.13 31.11 -51.22
N SER A 687 5.86 30.74 -51.05
CA SER A 687 5.36 30.06 -49.85
C SER A 687 4.87 28.65 -50.16
N VAL A 688 5.75 27.67 -49.89
CA VAL A 688 5.41 26.25 -49.97
C VAL A 688 4.32 25.85 -48.96
N PRO A 689 4.34 26.30 -47.69
CA PRO A 689 3.26 25.97 -46.75
C PRO A 689 1.89 26.47 -47.19
N GLY A 690 1.81 27.69 -47.76
CA GLY A 690 0.57 28.25 -48.29
C GLY A 690 0.03 27.45 -49.47
N PHE A 691 0.92 27.01 -50.37
CA PHE A 691 0.57 26.10 -51.45
C PHE A 691 0.05 24.75 -50.96
N LEU A 692 0.77 24.11 -50.03
CA LEU A 692 0.36 22.80 -49.49
C LEU A 692 -0.99 22.88 -48.77
N ALA A 693 -1.26 23.97 -48.05
CA ALA A 693 -2.54 24.21 -47.40
C ALA A 693 -3.70 24.33 -48.41
N GLN A 694 -3.51 25.15 -49.46
CA GLN A 694 -4.52 25.29 -50.54
C GLN A 694 -4.79 23.94 -51.21
N VAL A 695 -3.73 23.19 -51.57
CA VAL A 695 -3.85 21.87 -52.19
C VAL A 695 -4.55 20.88 -51.25
N THR A 696 -4.28 20.91 -49.95
CA THR A 696 -4.99 20.03 -49.01
C THR A 696 -6.48 20.34 -48.94
N THR A 697 -6.86 21.61 -48.92
CA THR A 697 -8.27 22.03 -48.90
C THR A 697 -8.98 21.60 -50.17
N GLU A 698 -8.40 21.90 -51.33
CA GLU A 698 -8.98 21.56 -52.63
C GLU A 698 -9.09 20.04 -52.85
N MET A 699 -8.09 19.28 -52.41
CA MET A 699 -8.13 17.82 -52.46
C MET A 699 -9.15 17.24 -51.47
N PHE A 700 -9.25 17.81 -50.28
CA PHE A 700 -10.24 17.39 -49.29
C PHE A 700 -11.67 17.58 -49.81
N GLU A 701 -11.99 18.74 -50.40
CA GLU A 701 -13.30 19.03 -51.02
C GLU A 701 -13.66 18.05 -52.14
N LYS A 702 -12.66 17.63 -52.93
CA LYS A 702 -12.83 16.65 -54.03
C LYS A 702 -13.00 15.21 -53.53
N THR A 703 -12.72 14.91 -52.27
CA THR A 703 -12.93 13.56 -51.70
C THR A 703 -14.36 13.36 -51.20
N THR A 704 -14.78 12.09 -51.09
CA THR A 704 -16.11 11.68 -50.61
C THR A 704 -16.44 12.19 -49.20
N ILE A 705 -15.42 12.44 -48.36
CA ILE A 705 -15.55 12.99 -47.00
C ILE A 705 -15.89 14.49 -47.05
N GLY A 706 -15.25 15.27 -47.92
CA GLY A 706 -15.60 16.68 -48.15
C GLY A 706 -16.99 16.86 -48.76
N ARG A 707 -17.39 15.97 -49.68
CA ARG A 707 -18.77 15.93 -50.21
C ARG A 707 -19.82 15.57 -49.15
N ALA A 708 -19.54 14.64 -48.26
CA ALA A 708 -20.47 14.25 -47.18
C ALA A 708 -20.61 15.31 -46.07
N ALA A 709 -19.61 16.19 -45.90
CA ALA A 709 -19.63 17.31 -44.96
C ALA A 709 -20.38 18.56 -45.50
N GLY A 710 -20.98 18.49 -46.69
CA GLY A 710 -21.85 19.54 -47.23
C GLY A 710 -21.13 20.73 -47.89
N TYR A 711 -19.83 20.64 -48.17
CA TYR A 711 -19.04 21.74 -48.73
C TYR A 711 -18.98 21.78 -50.27
N VAL A 712 -19.64 20.86 -50.97
CA VAL A 712 -19.76 20.91 -52.43
C VAL A 712 -21.23 21.14 -52.77
N GLY A 713 -21.51 22.34 -53.28
CA GLY A 713 -22.80 22.65 -53.91
C GLY A 713 -23.09 21.62 -55.01
N LEU A 714 -24.35 21.18 -55.05
CA LEU A 714 -24.93 20.51 -56.19
C LEU A 714 -24.73 21.39 -57.44
N GLU A 715 -23.92 20.90 -58.37
CA GLU A 715 -24.22 20.99 -59.80
C GLU A 715 -24.26 19.58 -60.38
#